data_AF-A0A6I4T2M9-F1
#
_entry.id   AF-A0A6I4T2M9-F1
#
_cell.length_a   1.000
_cell.length_b   1.000
_cell.length_c   1.000
_cell.angle_alpha   90.00
_cell.angle_beta   90.00
_cell.angle_gamma   90.00
#
_symmetry.space_group_name_H-M   'P 1'
#
loop_
_entity.id
_entity.type
_entity.pdbx_description
1 polymer ?
#
loop_
_entity_poly.entity_id
_entity_poly.type
_entity_poly.pdbx_seq_one_letter_code
_entity_poly.pdbx_strand_id
1 'polypeptide(L)'
;MNKKTGKCFTAAAGMLSLMMASSSLMSVASAQTVVEDGVGTMAPEAPVADGVATNKARTTYYKNRHYDVPENREVGAYYASWGVYGGRDYAPHQVPVERLTHVYVAFGGICGENPAAYSNGAGLKSSCQDLGRDNSNGAYYLSQSLLNRGGSASLSNGEVSFVDDNWAYWDRGYTDSNGNAYEGEIQGMIAWKNRNPDLKVVWSLGGWSYSRPFFEMTKSPQKRKKFIDSVVAWLDDPVMGFVDGVDIDWEFPGGLGADAGVGDASVDGSNYVALVKELREALDALGEKNQRSYELTTAIGVGPDKLDNFGLSAKIAQMLPYIDRLGLMSYDFSGSWDNAVGFNAAINDGKSPLGVEYVLKLLRDEHGITDFSKVAMGLAFYGRSHGNVVASDAASLVGAPSKGAGPGGTIEDGSFSYFDLYTNYIGPEGKGINGWSAHYYPEYGAGLLWNPAKTQVISFTPPKGIEASVELAKKYNMRGVFAWTVDDDNGMLLEAVHQAYGHNVTSVQPKNKPYVYAPACDMASGLTIKPGMVFSKDGSVYEAKGWVSNCPSMGESWEQANWTKLGSASEYTVLSGGAASASAANSGSDTSNAVVSQPTTPTPTPAPTAPATETPVETSPPATTDPATQPAEVVTQPSPTTGASVDGVAGWSSSAVYATNGTQVSYNGAIWANKWWTQGEEPGASQVWEKVSGGATSAPANSAAQGGATQPTDSAAPSSTSAWSPTTAYSAADTIVSHNGSTWKNKWWTQGEEPGNSPVWEEMASSSAAATGPQAWQSGRAYASAGTIVTHNGKQWKSKWWTQGEEPGVAAVWEEVQ
;
A
#
# COMPACT_ATOMS: atom_id res chain seq x y z
N MET A 1 26.11 67.42 -26.28
CA MET A 1 25.98 68.84 -26.66
C MET A 1 24.53 69.28 -26.47
N ASN A 2 24.34 70.41 -25.77
CA ASN A 2 23.17 71.33 -25.69
C ASN A 2 21.74 70.74 -25.75
N LYS A 3 20.96 70.63 -24.66
CA LYS A 3 20.30 71.66 -23.81
C LYS A 3 19.39 72.67 -24.54
N LYS A 4 18.11 72.64 -24.09
CA LYS A 4 17.16 73.76 -23.84
C LYS A 4 16.40 74.30 -25.07
N THR A 5 15.12 74.70 -25.03
CA THR A 5 14.21 75.10 -23.92
C THR A 5 12.80 75.33 -24.47
N GLY A 6 11.76 75.22 -23.64
CA GLY A 6 10.45 75.83 -23.92
C GLY A 6 9.27 75.32 -23.07
N LYS A 7 9.27 75.61 -21.76
CA LYS A 7 8.08 75.53 -20.89
C LYS A 7 7.30 76.85 -20.97
N CYS A 8 5.96 76.83 -20.94
CA CYS A 8 5.17 77.71 -20.06
C CYS A 8 3.65 77.41 -20.04
N PHE A 9 3.12 77.43 -18.80
CA PHE A 9 1.77 77.71 -18.32
C PHE A 9 0.63 76.67 -18.38
N THR A 10 0.59 75.89 -17.29
CA THR A 10 -0.48 75.64 -16.31
C THR A 10 -1.94 76.12 -16.55
N ALA A 11 -2.84 75.14 -16.33
CA ALA A 11 -3.99 75.15 -15.42
C ALA A 11 -5.43 75.32 -15.96
N ALA A 12 -6.19 74.22 -15.73
CA ALA A 12 -7.60 74.16 -15.33
C ALA A 12 -8.70 74.21 -16.41
N ALA A 13 -9.00 73.04 -16.99
CA ALA A 13 -10.37 72.50 -17.15
C ALA A 13 -10.30 71.09 -17.76
N GLY A 14 -10.48 70.04 -16.95
CA GLY A 14 -10.45 68.67 -17.46
C GLY A 14 -10.32 67.60 -16.38
N MET A 15 -11.20 67.62 -15.38
CA MET A 15 -11.31 66.55 -14.38
C MET A 15 -12.78 66.11 -14.30
N LEU A 16 -13.29 65.54 -15.39
CA LEU A 16 -14.55 64.77 -15.39
C LEU A 16 -14.65 63.86 -16.64
N SER A 17 -13.68 62.97 -16.82
CA SER A 17 -13.77 61.80 -17.72
C SER A 17 -12.63 60.84 -17.39
N LEU A 18 -12.62 60.31 -16.16
CA LEU A 18 -11.79 59.16 -15.78
C LEU A 18 -12.33 58.49 -14.50
N MET A 19 -13.63 58.19 -14.47
CA MET A 19 -14.26 57.32 -13.46
C MET A 19 -15.46 56.59 -14.09
N MET A 20 -15.19 55.76 -15.12
CA MET A 20 -16.06 54.67 -15.58
C MET A 20 -15.20 53.61 -16.29
N ALA A 21 -14.21 53.10 -15.58
CA ALA A 21 -13.39 51.96 -16.02
C ALA A 21 -13.21 50.98 -14.86
N SER A 22 -14.33 50.57 -14.26
CA SER A 22 -14.39 49.53 -13.23
C SER A 22 -15.74 48.82 -13.29
N SER A 23 -16.02 48.10 -14.37
CA SER A 23 -16.96 46.96 -14.40
C SER A 23 -16.92 46.33 -15.80
N SER A 24 -16.92 45.00 -15.85
CA SER A 24 -17.07 44.19 -17.07
C SER A 24 -15.81 43.96 -17.90
N LEU A 25 -14.90 43.17 -17.33
CA LEU A 25 -14.20 42.08 -18.03
C LEU A 25 -13.91 41.02 -16.97
N MET A 26 -14.98 40.31 -16.54
CA MET A 26 -14.80 38.96 -16.01
C MET A 26 -14.10 38.17 -17.11
N SER A 27 -12.85 37.81 -16.86
CA SER A 27 -12.15 36.79 -17.64
C SER A 27 -13.05 35.56 -17.66
N VAL A 28 -13.55 35.23 -18.85
CA VAL A 28 -14.23 33.98 -19.14
C VAL A 28 -13.34 32.86 -18.57
N ALA A 29 -13.88 32.05 -17.66
CA ALA A 29 -13.24 30.79 -17.28
C ALA A 29 -12.99 30.04 -18.59
N SER A 30 -11.72 29.85 -18.96
CA SER A 30 -11.34 28.99 -20.07
C SER A 30 -12.07 27.67 -19.87
N ALA A 31 -12.94 27.30 -20.81
CA ALA A 31 -13.60 26.00 -20.78
C ALA A 31 -12.50 24.93 -20.69
N GLN A 32 -12.62 24.04 -19.71
CA GLN A 32 -11.69 22.93 -19.52
C GLN A 32 -11.63 22.17 -20.85
N THR A 33 -10.44 22.02 -21.42
CA THR A 33 -10.32 21.33 -22.71
C THR A 33 -10.52 19.84 -22.46
N VAL A 34 -11.73 19.35 -22.74
CA VAL A 34 -12.05 17.93 -22.68
C VAL A 34 -11.88 17.37 -24.09
N VAL A 35 -11.11 16.29 -24.21
CA VAL A 35 -11.02 15.53 -25.46
C VAL A 35 -12.10 14.46 -25.42
N GLU A 36 -13.19 14.69 -26.17
CA GLU A 36 -14.32 13.75 -26.25
C GLU A 36 -14.03 12.53 -27.15
N ASP A 37 -12.92 12.54 -27.90
CA ASP A 37 -12.50 11.41 -28.75
C ASP A 37 -11.87 10.24 -27.97
N GLY A 38 -11.89 10.29 -26.64
CA GLY A 38 -11.38 9.26 -25.74
C GLY A 38 -10.03 9.59 -25.10
N VAL A 39 -9.46 8.62 -24.38
CA VAL A 39 -8.23 8.82 -23.59
C VAL A 39 -6.92 8.59 -24.34
N GLY A 40 -7.00 8.14 -25.60
CA GLY A 40 -5.84 7.74 -26.38
C GLY A 40 -5.16 6.53 -25.75
N THR A 41 -5.49 5.35 -26.24
CA THR A 41 -4.80 4.11 -25.85
C THR A 41 -3.53 3.94 -26.69
N MET A 42 -2.57 3.21 -26.14
CA MET A 42 -1.46 2.70 -26.93
C MET A 42 -1.92 1.47 -27.70
N ALA A 43 -1.42 1.30 -28.92
CA ALA A 43 -1.67 0.06 -29.66
C ALA A 43 -1.09 -1.10 -28.82
N PRO A 44 -1.91 -2.06 -28.37
CA PRO A 44 -1.43 -3.18 -27.59
C PRO A 44 -0.42 -3.98 -28.41
N GLU A 45 0.65 -4.41 -27.76
CA GLU A 45 1.49 -5.46 -28.31
C GLU A 45 0.72 -6.78 -28.42
N ALA A 46 1.36 -7.80 -28.99
CA ALA A 46 0.80 -9.14 -28.91
C ALA A 46 0.57 -9.51 -27.42
N PRO A 47 -0.63 -9.94 -27.04
CA PRO A 47 -0.93 -10.28 -25.66
C PRO A 47 -0.03 -11.41 -25.20
N VAL A 48 0.51 -11.28 -23.99
CA VAL A 48 1.26 -12.33 -23.31
C VAL A 48 0.34 -12.87 -22.23
N ALA A 49 0.12 -14.19 -22.25
CA ALA A 49 -0.58 -14.86 -21.17
C ALA A 49 0.35 -14.88 -19.96
N ASP A 50 0.08 -14.04 -18.99
CA ASP A 50 0.90 -13.84 -17.79
C ASP A 50 0.04 -14.16 -16.55
N GLY A 51 -0.58 -15.34 -16.53
CA GLY A 51 -1.50 -15.79 -15.48
C GLY A 51 -2.98 -15.42 -15.69
N VAL A 52 -3.86 -16.03 -14.88
CA VAL A 52 -5.29 -15.71 -14.80
C VAL A 52 -5.59 -15.37 -13.34
N ALA A 53 -6.03 -14.14 -13.06
CA ALA A 53 -6.53 -13.86 -11.72
C ALA A 53 -7.87 -14.59 -11.52
N THR A 54 -7.97 -15.27 -10.38
CA THR A 54 -9.06 -16.19 -9.98
C THR A 54 -10.46 -15.60 -10.17
N ASN A 55 -10.60 -14.26 -10.23
CA ASN A 55 -11.86 -13.56 -10.43
C ASN A 55 -11.91 -12.54 -11.59
N LYS A 56 -10.77 -12.21 -12.24
CA LYS A 56 -10.74 -11.30 -13.41
C LYS A 56 -9.62 -11.71 -14.37
N ALA A 57 -9.93 -11.80 -15.67
CA ALA A 57 -8.90 -12.06 -16.67
C ALA A 57 -7.90 -10.89 -16.73
N ARG A 58 -6.61 -11.17 -16.51
CA ARG A 58 -5.53 -10.21 -16.75
C ARG A 58 -4.89 -10.56 -18.09
N THR A 59 -4.77 -9.57 -18.96
CA THR A 59 -3.99 -9.68 -20.19
C THR A 59 -2.90 -8.64 -20.12
N THR A 60 -1.65 -9.06 -20.19
CA THR A 60 -0.51 -8.15 -20.28
C THR A 60 -0.06 -8.02 -21.73
N TYR A 61 0.50 -6.86 -22.07
CA TYR A 61 0.87 -6.47 -23.42
C TYR A 61 2.35 -6.11 -23.51
N TYR A 62 3.21 -6.87 -22.84
CA TYR A 62 4.65 -6.66 -22.88
C TYR A 62 5.40 -7.98 -22.99
N LYS A 63 6.51 -7.95 -23.73
CA LYS A 63 7.52 -9.03 -23.76
C LYS A 63 8.72 -8.64 -22.89
N ASN A 64 9.60 -9.60 -22.61
CA ASN A 64 10.89 -9.34 -21.98
C ASN A 64 11.71 -8.40 -22.88
N ARG A 65 11.78 -7.13 -22.47
CA ARG A 65 12.55 -6.07 -23.14
C ARG A 65 13.35 -5.34 -22.10
N HIS A 66 14.62 -5.18 -22.40
CA HIS A 66 15.45 -4.27 -21.65
C HIS A 66 15.43 -2.89 -22.28
N TYR A 67 15.53 -1.89 -21.42
CA TYR A 67 15.67 -0.51 -21.82
C TYR A 67 16.99 0.03 -21.28
N ASP A 68 17.69 0.80 -22.12
CA ASP A 68 18.84 1.58 -21.66
C ASP A 68 18.33 2.78 -20.85
N VAL A 69 18.26 2.60 -19.54
CA VAL A 69 17.91 3.66 -18.59
C VAL A 69 19.21 4.28 -18.08
N PRO A 70 19.43 5.59 -18.27
CA PRO A 70 20.63 6.25 -17.75
C PRO A 70 20.81 6.01 -16.25
N GLU A 71 22.05 5.81 -15.77
CA GLU A 71 22.33 5.52 -14.35
C GLU A 71 21.79 6.58 -13.38
N ASN A 72 21.71 7.83 -13.82
CA ASN A 72 21.16 8.93 -13.04
C ASN A 72 19.63 9.05 -13.14
N ARG A 73 18.96 8.08 -13.77
CA ARG A 73 17.50 8.03 -13.93
C ARG A 73 16.93 6.79 -13.27
N GLU A 74 15.74 6.95 -12.72
CA GLU A 74 14.97 5.88 -12.10
C GLU A 74 13.66 5.63 -12.86
N VAL A 75 13.42 4.36 -13.12
CA VAL A 75 12.10 3.79 -13.42
C VAL A 75 11.86 2.70 -12.37
N GLY A 76 11.11 3.05 -11.32
CA GLY A 76 10.81 2.19 -10.19
C GLY A 76 9.36 1.69 -10.18
N ALA A 77 9.09 0.61 -9.46
CA ALA A 77 7.72 0.21 -9.15
C ALA A 77 7.63 -0.55 -7.83
N TYR A 78 6.51 -0.39 -7.12
CA TYR A 78 6.19 -1.23 -5.97
C TYR A 78 5.63 -2.57 -6.41
N TYR A 79 6.14 -3.64 -5.80
CA TYR A 79 5.59 -4.99 -5.84
C TYR A 79 4.93 -5.28 -4.51
N ALA A 80 3.61 -5.45 -4.52
CA ALA A 80 2.84 -5.84 -3.35
C ALA A 80 2.98 -7.35 -3.10
N SER A 81 3.55 -7.76 -1.96
CA SER A 81 3.76 -9.17 -1.60
C SER A 81 2.45 -9.94 -1.55
N TRP A 82 1.39 -9.34 -1.00
CA TRP A 82 0.05 -9.93 -0.99
C TRP A 82 -0.59 -10.04 -2.39
N GLY A 83 0.04 -9.50 -3.44
CA GLY A 83 -0.40 -9.59 -4.83
C GLY A 83 -0.50 -11.03 -5.34
N VAL A 84 0.14 -11.98 -4.67
CA VAL A 84 0.05 -13.40 -5.00
C VAL A 84 -1.32 -14.01 -4.73
N TYR A 85 -2.18 -13.36 -3.95
CA TYR A 85 -3.50 -13.89 -3.57
C TYR A 85 -4.62 -13.50 -4.55
N GLY A 86 -5.78 -14.12 -4.33
CA GLY A 86 -6.93 -14.04 -5.23
C GLY A 86 -7.37 -12.61 -5.54
N GLY A 87 -7.72 -12.39 -6.80
CA GLY A 87 -8.08 -11.08 -7.35
C GLY A 87 -6.91 -10.39 -8.05
N ARG A 88 -5.69 -10.59 -7.57
CA ARG A 88 -4.45 -10.12 -8.23
C ARG A 88 -3.71 -11.27 -8.91
N ASP A 89 -3.47 -12.37 -8.18
CA ASP A 89 -2.76 -13.57 -8.63
C ASP A 89 -1.48 -13.23 -9.43
N TYR A 90 -0.68 -12.35 -8.83
CA TYR A 90 0.54 -11.79 -9.41
C TYR A 90 1.75 -12.17 -8.57
N ALA A 91 2.55 -13.08 -9.10
CA ALA A 91 3.74 -13.66 -8.50
C ALA A 91 5.02 -13.01 -9.02
N PRO A 92 6.16 -13.20 -8.32
CA PRO A 92 7.40 -12.53 -8.68
C PRO A 92 7.86 -12.74 -10.12
N HIS A 93 7.67 -13.92 -10.70
CA HIS A 93 8.09 -14.18 -12.08
C HIS A 93 7.38 -13.30 -13.12
N GLN A 94 6.23 -12.71 -12.78
CA GLN A 94 5.43 -11.85 -13.65
C GLN A 94 5.90 -10.39 -13.63
N VAL A 95 6.73 -10.01 -12.64
CA VAL A 95 7.29 -8.64 -12.56
C VAL A 95 8.17 -8.37 -13.80
N PRO A 96 7.93 -7.28 -14.56
CA PRO A 96 8.69 -6.93 -15.75
C PRO A 96 10.05 -6.30 -15.40
N VAL A 97 10.89 -7.01 -14.65
CA VAL A 97 12.13 -6.47 -14.08
C VAL A 97 13.13 -6.01 -15.13
N GLU A 98 13.05 -6.49 -16.37
CA GLU A 98 13.86 -6.03 -17.50
C GLU A 98 13.59 -4.54 -17.85
N ARG A 99 12.42 -4.03 -17.47
CA ARG A 99 11.95 -2.66 -17.73
C ARG A 99 12.14 -1.74 -16.52
N LEU A 100 12.60 -2.28 -15.40
CA LEU A 100 12.71 -1.56 -14.14
C LEU A 100 14.17 -1.39 -13.74
N THR A 101 14.45 -0.25 -13.14
CA THR A 101 15.72 -0.01 -12.42
C THR A 101 15.60 -0.39 -10.96
N HIS A 102 14.41 -0.23 -10.36
CA HIS A 102 14.15 -0.48 -8.95
C HIS A 102 12.82 -1.23 -8.78
N VAL A 103 12.80 -2.20 -7.87
CA VAL A 103 11.57 -2.80 -7.33
C VAL A 103 11.54 -2.54 -5.83
N TYR A 104 10.47 -1.91 -5.38
CA TYR A 104 10.18 -1.68 -3.96
C TYR A 104 9.26 -2.79 -3.45
N VAL A 105 9.75 -3.66 -2.58
CA VAL A 105 8.96 -4.77 -2.02
C VAL A 105 8.08 -4.23 -0.89
N ALA A 106 6.77 -4.21 -1.14
CA ALA A 106 5.74 -3.77 -0.21
C ALA A 106 5.08 -4.97 0.48
N PHE A 107 5.05 -5.09 1.80
CA PHE A 107 5.76 -4.26 2.78
C PHE A 107 6.40 -5.12 3.86
N GLY A 108 7.56 -4.66 4.34
CA GLY A 108 8.05 -5.00 5.66
C GLY A 108 7.31 -4.20 6.74
N GLY A 109 7.06 -4.82 7.89
CA GLY A 109 6.33 -4.22 9.00
C GLY A 109 7.21 -4.01 10.23
N ILE A 110 6.78 -3.11 11.11
CA ILE A 110 7.45 -2.89 12.40
C ILE A 110 6.67 -3.63 13.49
N CYS A 111 7.36 -4.48 14.24
CA CYS A 111 6.78 -5.24 15.33
C CYS A 111 6.18 -4.29 16.38
N GLY A 112 4.92 -4.53 16.74
CA GLY A 112 4.12 -3.65 17.57
C GLY A 112 2.65 -3.70 17.19
N GLU A 113 1.87 -2.77 17.71
CA GLU A 113 0.46 -2.63 17.35
C GLU A 113 0.34 -2.05 15.95
N ASN A 114 -0.45 -2.72 15.09
CA ASN A 114 -0.74 -2.30 13.72
C ASN A 114 -2.25 -2.51 13.44
N PRO A 115 -3.14 -1.71 14.06
CA PRO A 115 -4.58 -1.95 13.98
C PRO A 115 -5.17 -1.69 12.59
N ALA A 116 -4.59 -0.77 11.82
CA ALA A 116 -4.98 -0.51 10.44
C ALA A 116 -4.59 -1.61 9.44
N ALA A 117 -3.71 -2.55 9.83
CA ALA A 117 -3.34 -3.66 8.95
C ALA A 117 -4.42 -4.74 8.91
N TYR A 118 -4.43 -5.49 7.80
CA TYR A 118 -5.35 -6.61 7.64
C TYR A 118 -5.29 -7.55 8.85
N SER A 119 -6.47 -7.90 9.39
CA SER A 119 -6.60 -8.68 10.62
C SER A 119 -5.76 -8.12 11.80
N ASN A 120 -5.68 -6.79 11.94
CA ASN A 120 -4.87 -6.09 12.95
C ASN A 120 -3.39 -6.50 12.93
N GLY A 121 -2.84 -6.79 11.75
CA GLY A 121 -1.44 -7.18 11.58
C GLY A 121 -1.12 -8.59 12.10
N ALA A 122 -2.09 -9.51 12.11
CA ALA A 122 -1.90 -10.87 12.63
C ALA A 122 -0.73 -11.61 11.98
N GLY A 123 -0.55 -11.50 10.66
CA GLY A 123 0.57 -12.10 9.93
C GLY A 123 1.93 -11.55 10.41
N LEU A 124 2.07 -10.23 10.42
CA LEU A 124 3.25 -9.56 10.97
C LEU A 124 3.52 -9.95 12.43
N LYS A 125 2.47 -9.99 13.27
CA LYS A 125 2.59 -10.42 14.66
C LYS A 125 3.10 -11.85 14.79
N SER A 126 2.60 -12.76 13.94
CA SER A 126 3.10 -14.13 13.87
C SER A 126 4.58 -14.15 13.51
N SER A 127 4.97 -13.41 12.47
CA SER A 127 6.36 -13.30 12.03
C SER A 127 7.27 -12.72 13.11
N CYS A 128 6.82 -11.71 13.86
CA CYS A 128 7.57 -11.14 14.98
C CYS A 128 7.71 -12.11 16.17
N GLN A 129 6.71 -12.96 16.42
CA GLN A 129 6.72 -13.91 17.54
C GLN A 129 7.58 -15.14 17.24
N ASP A 130 7.54 -15.60 16.00
CA ASP A 130 8.26 -16.76 15.54
C ASP A 130 8.70 -16.54 14.09
N LEU A 131 9.95 -16.10 13.92
CA LEU A 131 10.60 -16.02 12.61
C LEU A 131 10.96 -17.41 12.05
N GLY A 132 10.40 -18.51 12.57
CA GLY A 132 10.49 -19.86 12.00
C GLY A 132 11.36 -20.85 12.78
N ARG A 133 11.19 -20.93 14.11
CA ARG A 133 11.73 -22.04 14.93
C ARG A 133 10.94 -23.33 14.77
N ASP A 134 9.69 -23.29 14.31
CA ASP A 134 9.03 -24.52 13.88
C ASP A 134 9.48 -24.88 12.46
N ASN A 135 9.77 -26.16 12.29
CA ASN A 135 10.20 -26.81 11.05
C ASN A 135 9.06 -26.95 10.02
N SER A 136 7.96 -26.20 10.18
CA SER A 136 6.79 -26.18 9.30
C SER A 136 6.54 -24.83 8.60
N ASN A 137 7.26 -23.75 8.92
CA ASN A 137 6.96 -22.39 8.41
C ASN A 137 8.11 -21.68 7.65
N GLY A 138 8.91 -22.41 6.86
CA GLY A 138 9.56 -21.81 5.69
C GLY A 138 10.82 -20.95 5.88
N ALA A 139 11.04 -20.36 7.05
CA ALA A 139 12.17 -19.43 7.29
C ALA A 139 13.51 -20.13 7.59
N TYR A 140 13.67 -21.38 7.14
CA TYR A 140 14.84 -22.24 7.32
C TYR A 140 16.14 -21.69 6.72
N TYR A 141 16.07 -20.57 6.02
CA TYR A 141 17.21 -19.85 5.48
C TYR A 141 17.79 -18.78 6.43
N LEU A 142 17.00 -18.25 7.37
CA LEU A 142 17.42 -17.11 8.20
C LEU A 142 18.53 -17.51 9.18
N SER A 143 19.50 -16.61 9.36
CA SER A 143 20.65 -16.84 10.23
C SER A 143 20.24 -16.91 11.70
N GLN A 144 20.95 -17.72 12.48
CA GLN A 144 20.76 -17.77 13.93
C GLN A 144 21.04 -16.42 14.61
N SER A 145 21.85 -15.55 14.00
CA SER A 145 22.07 -14.18 14.46
C SER A 145 20.81 -13.33 14.36
N LEU A 146 20.00 -13.49 13.31
CA LEU A 146 18.71 -12.82 13.17
C LEU A 146 17.66 -13.49 14.07
N LEU A 147 17.61 -14.83 14.09
CA LEU A 147 16.64 -15.61 14.85
C LEU A 147 16.82 -15.55 16.37
N ASN A 148 18.02 -15.24 16.89
CA ASN A 148 18.29 -15.18 18.33
C ASN A 148 18.61 -13.76 18.83
N ARG A 149 18.18 -12.72 18.10
CA ARG A 149 18.34 -11.34 18.57
C ARG A 149 17.71 -11.17 19.95
N GLY A 150 18.49 -10.67 20.90
CA GLY A 150 18.04 -10.48 22.29
C GLY A 150 17.93 -11.77 23.12
N GLY A 151 18.42 -12.91 22.63
CA GLY A 151 18.36 -14.20 23.34
C GLY A 151 17.03 -14.95 23.21
N SER A 152 16.12 -14.49 22.34
CA SER A 152 14.81 -15.10 22.06
C SER A 152 14.58 -15.29 20.57
N ALA A 153 13.67 -16.21 20.21
CA ALA A 153 13.21 -16.49 18.83
C ALA A 153 12.41 -15.36 18.16
N SER A 154 12.25 -14.24 18.86
CA SER A 154 11.18 -13.28 18.63
C SER A 154 11.76 -11.87 18.53
N LEU A 155 11.24 -11.11 17.58
CA LEU A 155 11.46 -9.68 17.45
C LEU A 155 10.61 -8.93 18.48
N SER A 156 11.22 -7.95 19.13
CA SER A 156 10.57 -7.10 20.11
C SER A 156 9.88 -5.90 19.47
N ASN A 157 8.93 -5.28 20.17
CA ASN A 157 8.29 -4.05 19.70
C ASN A 157 9.33 -2.98 19.30
N GLY A 158 9.15 -2.37 18.13
CA GLY A 158 10.05 -1.39 17.51
C GLY A 158 11.17 -2.00 16.66
N GLU A 159 11.29 -3.32 16.56
CA GLU A 159 12.14 -3.97 15.55
C GLU A 159 11.33 -4.23 14.26
N VAL A 160 12.01 -4.30 13.13
CA VAL A 160 11.41 -4.57 11.82
C VAL A 160 11.37 -6.07 11.53
N SER A 161 10.32 -6.51 10.85
CA SER A 161 10.27 -7.77 10.10
C SER A 161 10.12 -7.45 8.61
N PHE A 162 10.98 -7.99 7.76
CA PHE A 162 10.83 -7.87 6.31
C PHE A 162 9.67 -8.71 5.78
N VAL A 163 9.26 -9.72 6.55
CA VAL A 163 8.16 -10.63 6.22
C VAL A 163 6.98 -10.42 7.14
N ASP A 164 5.78 -10.41 6.57
CA ASP A 164 4.50 -10.38 7.27
C ASP A 164 3.65 -11.62 6.96
N ASP A 165 3.97 -12.35 5.89
CA ASP A 165 3.35 -13.60 5.48
C ASP A 165 4.40 -14.69 5.20
N ASN A 166 4.77 -15.43 6.24
CA ASN A 166 5.76 -16.50 6.11
C ASN A 166 5.40 -17.54 5.04
N TRP A 167 4.11 -17.87 4.88
CA TRP A 167 3.70 -18.88 3.89
C TRP A 167 3.98 -18.39 2.45
N ALA A 168 3.56 -17.17 2.12
CA ALA A 168 3.76 -16.62 0.79
C ALA A 168 5.24 -16.44 0.46
N TYR A 169 6.02 -15.88 1.40
CA TYR A 169 7.45 -15.61 1.19
C TYR A 169 8.31 -16.87 1.05
N TRP A 170 7.98 -17.95 1.76
CA TRP A 170 8.90 -19.09 1.90
C TRP A 170 8.42 -20.40 1.27
N ASP A 171 7.12 -20.70 1.32
CA ASP A 171 6.63 -22.07 1.07
C ASP A 171 5.59 -22.18 -0.03
N ARG A 172 4.93 -21.07 -0.41
CA ARG A 172 3.91 -21.10 -1.45
C ARG A 172 4.51 -21.54 -2.79
N GLY A 173 3.93 -22.58 -3.40
CA GLY A 173 4.34 -23.04 -4.72
C GLY A 173 3.86 -22.13 -5.85
N TYR A 174 4.74 -21.87 -6.80
CA TYR A 174 4.50 -21.11 -8.03
C TYR A 174 4.94 -21.92 -9.25
N THR A 175 4.42 -21.56 -10.42
CA THR A 175 4.87 -22.12 -11.71
C THR A 175 5.03 -20.97 -12.69
N ASP A 176 6.21 -20.83 -13.27
CA ASP A 176 6.49 -19.77 -14.24
C ASP A 176 5.84 -20.06 -15.61
N SER A 177 5.94 -19.10 -16.53
CA SER A 177 5.39 -19.21 -17.89
C SER A 177 6.04 -20.31 -18.75
N ASN A 178 7.19 -20.86 -18.32
CA ASN A 178 7.86 -21.99 -18.97
C ASN A 178 7.48 -23.35 -18.34
N GLY A 179 6.66 -23.36 -17.29
CA GLY A 179 6.27 -24.55 -16.56
C GLY A 179 7.26 -24.98 -15.47
N ASN A 180 8.24 -24.14 -15.11
CA ASN A 180 9.16 -24.43 -14.01
C ASN A 180 8.50 -24.10 -12.68
N ALA A 181 8.50 -25.06 -11.76
CA ALA A 181 8.01 -24.87 -10.40
C ALA A 181 9.09 -24.25 -9.50
N TYR A 182 8.69 -23.37 -8.59
CA TYR A 182 9.52 -22.82 -7.51
C TYR A 182 8.67 -22.53 -6.27
N GLU A 183 9.29 -22.35 -5.11
CA GLU A 183 8.60 -22.17 -3.83
C GLU A 183 9.01 -20.86 -3.15
N GLY A 184 8.03 -20.16 -2.60
CA GLY A 184 8.22 -18.90 -1.90
C GLY A 184 8.47 -17.72 -2.83
N GLU A 185 8.00 -16.55 -2.43
CA GLU A 185 8.28 -15.32 -3.18
C GLU A 185 9.77 -14.97 -3.17
N ILE A 186 10.49 -15.23 -2.07
CA ILE A 186 11.92 -14.91 -1.95
C ILE A 186 12.73 -15.55 -3.08
N GLN A 187 12.44 -16.82 -3.43
CA GLN A 187 13.11 -17.49 -4.54
C GLN A 187 12.83 -16.79 -5.88
N GLY A 188 11.59 -16.38 -6.11
CA GLY A 188 11.21 -15.62 -7.30
C GLY A 188 11.85 -14.23 -7.35
N MET A 189 12.00 -13.55 -6.21
CA MET A 189 12.66 -12.26 -6.10
C MET A 189 14.16 -12.34 -6.37
N ILE A 190 14.83 -13.41 -5.91
CA ILE A 190 16.23 -13.68 -6.25
C ILE A 190 16.38 -13.85 -7.77
N ALA A 191 15.44 -14.54 -8.42
CA ALA A 191 15.45 -14.72 -9.86
C ALA A 191 15.32 -13.40 -10.64
N TRP A 192 14.82 -12.32 -10.03
CA TRP A 192 14.85 -10.99 -10.65
C TRP A 192 16.26 -10.53 -10.98
N LYS A 193 17.24 -10.78 -10.11
CA LYS A 193 18.65 -10.40 -10.35
C LYS A 193 19.28 -11.20 -11.50
N ASN A 194 18.73 -12.37 -11.82
CA ASN A 194 19.14 -13.15 -13.00
C ASN A 194 18.61 -12.57 -14.31
N ARG A 195 17.37 -12.09 -14.27
CA ARG A 195 16.70 -11.46 -15.41
C ARG A 195 17.22 -10.05 -15.64
N ASN A 196 17.47 -9.30 -14.56
CA ASN A 196 18.06 -7.98 -14.58
C ASN A 196 19.13 -7.84 -13.46
N PRO A 197 20.41 -8.10 -13.80
CA PRO A 197 21.55 -7.95 -12.89
C PRO A 197 21.74 -6.61 -12.20
N ASP A 198 21.28 -5.54 -12.84
CA ASP A 198 21.53 -4.17 -12.39
C ASP A 198 20.31 -3.61 -11.64
N LEU A 199 19.22 -4.39 -11.58
CA LEU A 199 18.02 -4.09 -10.78
C LEU A 199 18.40 -3.86 -9.32
N LYS A 200 17.84 -2.82 -8.72
CA LYS A 200 17.85 -2.58 -7.28
C LYS A 200 16.59 -3.15 -6.66
N VAL A 201 16.75 -4.02 -5.66
CA VAL A 201 15.63 -4.53 -4.86
C VAL A 201 15.66 -3.82 -3.52
N VAL A 202 14.68 -2.99 -3.24
CA VAL A 202 14.62 -2.16 -2.04
C VAL A 202 13.42 -2.61 -1.19
N TRP A 203 13.63 -2.88 0.09
CA TRP A 203 12.52 -3.30 0.96
C TRP A 203 11.82 -2.09 1.54
N SER A 204 10.53 -1.91 1.24
CA SER A 204 9.75 -0.79 1.80
C SER A 204 9.15 -1.17 3.15
N LEU A 205 9.37 -0.28 4.14
CA LEU A 205 9.02 -0.48 5.53
C LEU A 205 7.91 0.50 5.93
N GLY A 206 6.75 -0.04 6.29
CA GLY A 206 5.57 0.75 6.65
C GLY A 206 4.47 0.71 5.59
N GLY A 207 4.25 1.83 4.92
CA GLY A 207 3.05 2.09 4.14
C GLY A 207 1.85 2.46 5.01
N TRP A 208 0.71 2.71 4.37
CA TRP A 208 -0.55 3.14 5.01
C TRP A 208 -0.90 2.38 6.29
N SER A 209 -0.86 1.04 6.23
CA SER A 209 -1.38 0.16 7.29
C SER A 209 -0.34 -0.29 8.34
N TYR A 210 0.96 -0.24 8.05
CA TYR A 210 2.03 -0.61 9.00
C TYR A 210 2.79 0.59 9.59
N SER A 211 2.25 1.81 9.42
CA SER A 211 2.90 3.03 9.91
C SER A 211 2.73 3.32 11.41
N ARG A 212 1.79 2.63 12.08
CA ARG A 212 1.48 2.86 13.51
C ARG A 212 2.71 2.89 14.43
N PRO A 213 3.71 2.00 14.29
CA PRO A 213 4.84 1.97 15.21
C PRO A 213 5.83 3.12 15.03
N PHE A 214 5.86 3.82 13.88
CA PHE A 214 6.75 4.97 13.67
C PHE A 214 6.55 6.05 14.73
N PHE A 215 5.30 6.33 15.10
CA PHE A 215 4.95 7.33 16.10
C PHE A 215 5.54 7.07 17.49
N GLU A 216 5.90 5.82 17.80
CA GLU A 216 6.53 5.48 19.07
C GLU A 216 8.02 5.19 18.96
N MET A 217 8.45 4.49 17.90
CA MET A 217 9.84 4.06 17.75
C MET A 217 10.79 5.21 17.36
N THR A 218 10.28 6.31 16.81
CA THR A 218 11.11 7.45 16.42
C THR A 218 11.41 8.44 17.54
N LYS A 219 10.63 8.41 18.64
CA LYS A 219 10.63 9.39 19.74
C LYS A 219 11.94 9.57 20.50
N SER A 220 12.87 8.62 20.43
CA SER A 220 14.18 8.78 21.08
C SER A 220 15.30 8.09 20.30
N PRO A 221 16.56 8.55 20.43
CA PRO A 221 17.71 7.90 19.80
C PRO A 221 17.82 6.40 20.11
N GLN A 222 17.48 5.99 21.34
CA GLN A 222 17.55 4.58 21.74
C GLN A 222 16.50 3.73 21.02
N LYS A 223 15.30 4.26 20.84
CA LYS A 223 14.22 3.56 20.13
C LYS A 223 14.52 3.49 18.62
N ARG A 224 15.02 4.59 18.03
CA ARG A 224 15.48 4.60 16.62
C ARG A 224 16.61 3.61 16.40
N LYS A 225 17.62 3.61 17.29
CA LYS A 225 18.72 2.65 17.23
C LYS A 225 18.22 1.20 17.24
N LYS A 226 17.21 0.88 18.07
CA LYS A 226 16.62 -0.47 18.10
C LYS A 226 16.05 -0.88 16.73
N PHE A 227 15.28 0.01 16.11
CA PHE A 227 14.76 -0.19 14.76
C PHE A 227 15.91 -0.33 13.73
N ILE A 228 16.85 0.60 13.72
CA ILE A 228 17.99 0.61 12.79
C ILE A 228 18.84 -0.66 12.92
N ASP A 229 19.13 -1.09 14.14
CA ASP A 229 19.88 -2.33 14.39
C ASP A 229 19.16 -3.54 13.80
N SER A 230 17.81 -3.57 13.84
CA SER A 230 17.03 -4.65 13.24
C SER A 230 17.03 -4.61 11.71
N VAL A 231 16.98 -3.42 11.10
CA VAL A 231 17.15 -3.25 9.65
C VAL A 231 18.52 -3.76 9.19
N VAL A 232 19.59 -3.36 9.89
CA VAL A 232 20.96 -3.81 9.60
C VAL A 232 21.05 -5.33 9.68
N ALA A 233 20.42 -5.96 10.68
CA ALA A 233 20.47 -7.42 10.80
C ALA A 233 19.72 -8.15 9.67
N TRP A 234 18.61 -7.60 9.17
CA TRP A 234 17.95 -8.17 7.98
C TRP A 234 18.83 -8.03 6.74
N LEU A 235 19.43 -6.87 6.49
CA LEU A 235 20.28 -6.62 5.31
C LEU A 235 21.65 -7.33 5.37
N ASP A 236 22.12 -7.66 6.57
CA ASP A 236 23.33 -8.44 6.83
C ASP A 236 23.03 -9.95 6.80
N ASP A 237 21.76 -10.34 6.90
CA ASP A 237 21.38 -11.74 6.76
C ASP A 237 21.71 -12.19 5.34
N PRO A 238 22.44 -13.31 5.18
CA PRO A 238 22.82 -13.81 3.87
C PRO A 238 21.62 -13.89 2.93
N VAL A 239 20.44 -14.30 3.41
CA VAL A 239 19.22 -14.55 2.61
C VAL A 239 18.72 -13.33 1.91
N MET A 240 18.92 -12.19 2.54
CA MET A 240 18.56 -10.90 1.99
C MET A 240 19.71 -10.28 1.20
N GLY A 241 20.76 -11.04 0.87
CA GLY A 241 21.90 -10.54 0.09
C GLY A 241 21.53 -10.03 -1.30
N PHE A 242 20.35 -10.38 -1.83
CA PHE A 242 19.81 -9.81 -3.08
C PHE A 242 19.16 -8.44 -2.90
N VAL A 243 18.85 -8.05 -1.66
CA VAL A 243 18.30 -6.74 -1.29
C VAL A 243 19.43 -5.70 -1.31
N ASP A 244 19.14 -4.55 -1.91
CA ASP A 244 20.08 -3.46 -2.16
C ASP A 244 19.85 -2.25 -1.25
N GLY A 245 18.83 -2.26 -0.40
CA GLY A 245 18.53 -1.13 0.47
C GLY A 245 17.18 -1.23 1.16
N VAL A 246 16.80 -0.13 1.82
CA VAL A 246 15.49 0.03 2.44
C VAL A 246 14.84 1.35 2.06
N ASP A 247 13.52 1.33 2.04
CA ASP A 247 12.66 2.47 1.81
C ASP A 247 11.81 2.70 3.06
N ILE A 248 11.74 3.94 3.56
CA ILE A 248 10.93 4.29 4.72
C ILE A 248 9.65 4.98 4.26
N ASP A 249 8.52 4.32 4.51
CA ASP A 249 7.19 4.79 4.12
C ASP A 249 6.36 5.03 5.38
N TRP A 250 6.70 6.10 6.11
CA TRP A 250 5.93 6.55 7.27
C TRP A 250 4.74 7.42 6.83
N GLU A 251 3.53 6.90 7.04
CA GLU A 251 2.27 7.55 6.70
C GLU A 251 1.42 7.91 7.94
N PHE A 252 1.42 9.16 8.43
CA PHE A 252 2.37 10.24 8.10
C PHE A 252 2.92 10.91 9.36
N PRO A 253 4.14 11.49 9.33
CA PRO A 253 4.63 12.37 10.38
C PRO A 253 3.60 13.46 10.73
N GLY A 254 3.23 13.56 12.01
CA GLY A 254 2.20 14.48 12.49
C GLY A 254 0.75 13.98 12.39
N GLY A 255 0.53 12.76 11.90
CA GLY A 255 -0.78 12.08 11.87
C GLY A 255 -1.41 12.03 10.49
N LEU A 256 -2.75 11.93 10.43
CA LEU A 256 -3.54 11.91 9.19
C LEU A 256 -3.29 10.66 8.31
N GLY A 257 -2.76 9.60 8.90
CA GLY A 257 -2.66 8.26 8.30
C GLY A 257 -3.87 7.39 8.64
N ALA A 258 -3.71 6.07 8.51
CA ALA A 258 -4.79 5.10 8.74
C ALA A 258 -5.34 5.09 10.16
N ASP A 259 -4.47 5.29 11.16
CA ASP A 259 -4.85 5.29 12.56
C ASP A 259 -5.18 6.71 13.05
N ALA A 260 -6.40 6.89 13.57
CA ALA A 260 -6.82 8.16 14.14
C ALA A 260 -6.21 8.40 15.54
N GLY A 261 -6.01 9.67 15.89
CA GLY A 261 -5.57 10.07 17.25
C GLY A 261 -4.08 9.82 17.53
N VAL A 262 -3.27 9.68 16.47
CA VAL A 262 -1.83 9.45 16.54
C VAL A 262 -1.11 10.56 15.77
N GLY A 263 0.18 10.75 16.05
CA GLY A 263 0.99 11.80 15.43
C GLY A 263 1.15 13.04 16.30
N ASP A 264 2.32 13.65 16.19
CA ASP A 264 2.68 14.90 16.84
C ASP A 264 3.50 15.76 15.88
N ALA A 265 2.81 16.67 15.19
CA ALA A 265 3.42 17.53 14.19
C ALA A 265 4.54 18.42 14.75
N SER A 266 4.56 18.67 16.07
CA SER A 266 5.60 19.47 16.72
C SER A 266 6.95 18.76 16.86
N VAL A 267 7.00 17.44 16.64
CA VAL A 267 8.24 16.65 16.77
C VAL A 267 8.46 15.61 15.67
N ASP A 268 7.41 15.06 15.06
CA ASP A 268 7.52 13.89 14.16
C ASP A 268 8.41 14.16 12.94
N GLY A 269 8.33 15.34 12.33
CA GLY A 269 9.21 15.72 11.22
C GLY A 269 10.69 15.72 11.64
N SER A 270 11.00 16.28 12.80
CA SER A 270 12.38 16.27 13.34
C SER A 270 12.88 14.88 13.72
N ASN A 271 11.99 14.04 14.26
CA ASN A 271 12.28 12.64 14.57
C ASN A 271 12.53 11.83 13.30
N TYR A 272 11.82 12.13 12.22
CA TYR A 272 12.00 11.47 10.93
C TYR A 272 13.35 11.85 10.30
N VAL A 273 13.70 13.13 10.28
CA VAL A 273 15.03 13.57 9.81
C VAL A 273 16.16 12.88 10.60
N ALA A 274 16.00 12.76 11.92
CA ALA A 274 16.97 12.07 12.77
C ALA A 274 17.05 10.57 12.45
N LEU A 275 15.91 9.89 12.25
CA LEU A 275 15.87 8.49 11.83
C LEU A 275 16.60 8.27 10.51
N VAL A 276 16.29 9.05 9.48
CA VAL A 276 16.88 8.91 8.15
C VAL A 276 18.39 9.13 8.19
N LYS A 277 18.86 10.13 8.94
CA LYS A 277 20.29 10.37 9.14
C LYS A 277 20.98 9.17 9.82
N GLU A 278 20.46 8.73 10.96
CA GLU A 278 21.05 7.63 11.74
C GLU A 278 21.02 6.31 10.97
N LEU A 279 19.97 6.07 10.18
CA LEU A 279 19.86 4.91 9.31
C LEU A 279 20.90 4.95 8.18
N ARG A 280 21.12 6.11 7.54
CA ARG A 280 22.19 6.27 6.53
C ARG A 280 23.56 5.92 7.10
N GLU A 281 23.89 6.43 8.28
CA GLU A 281 25.16 6.14 8.96
C GLU A 281 25.33 4.63 9.22
N ALA A 282 24.27 3.95 9.63
CA ALA A 282 24.30 2.50 9.85
C ALA A 282 24.42 1.70 8.54
N LEU A 283 23.75 2.13 7.47
CA LEU A 283 23.83 1.51 6.15
C LEU A 283 25.21 1.71 5.50
N ASP A 284 25.86 2.86 5.74
CA ASP A 284 27.24 3.10 5.29
C ASP A 284 28.21 2.18 6.00
N ALA A 285 28.10 2.03 7.33
CA ALA A 285 28.92 1.10 8.09
C ALA A 285 28.69 -0.37 7.66
N LEU A 286 27.45 -0.76 7.39
CA LEU A 286 27.13 -2.08 6.84
C LEU A 286 27.72 -2.25 5.43
N GLY A 287 27.65 -1.21 4.61
CA GLY A 287 28.22 -1.19 3.27
C GLY A 287 29.74 -1.34 3.26
N GLU A 288 30.44 -0.67 4.17
CA GLU A 288 31.88 -0.85 4.40
C GLU A 288 32.20 -2.27 4.83
N LYS A 289 31.42 -2.85 5.76
CA LYS A 289 31.58 -4.25 6.19
C LYS A 289 31.42 -5.23 5.02
N ASN A 290 30.38 -5.03 4.21
CA ASN A 290 29.97 -5.96 3.16
C ASN A 290 30.57 -5.63 1.79
N GLN A 291 31.39 -4.57 1.69
CA GLN A 291 32.01 -4.07 0.45
C GLN A 291 30.98 -3.81 -0.66
N ARG A 292 29.85 -3.20 -0.31
CA ARG A 292 28.79 -2.80 -1.23
C ARG A 292 28.11 -1.51 -0.78
N SER A 293 27.35 -0.88 -1.65
CA SER A 293 26.48 0.24 -1.29
C SER A 293 25.06 -0.26 -1.02
N TYR A 294 24.44 0.28 0.02
CA TYR A 294 23.02 0.10 0.32
C TYR A 294 22.27 1.40 0.09
N GLU A 295 21.15 1.35 -0.62
CA GLU A 295 20.29 2.50 -0.86
C GLU A 295 19.40 2.79 0.36
N LEU A 296 19.17 4.06 0.61
CA LEU A 296 18.17 4.54 1.53
C LEU A 296 17.20 5.45 0.79
N THR A 297 15.94 5.07 0.74
CA THR A 297 14.90 5.87 0.10
C THR A 297 13.74 6.15 1.06
N THR A 298 12.84 7.03 0.67
CA THR A 298 11.58 7.24 1.40
C THR A 298 10.49 7.71 0.46
N ALA A 299 9.25 7.24 0.63
CA ALA A 299 8.07 7.91 0.08
C ALA A 299 7.40 8.84 1.11
N ILE A 300 6.91 9.99 0.64
CA ILE A 300 6.23 10.98 1.48
C ILE A 300 4.83 11.32 0.95
N GLY A 301 3.91 11.57 1.88
CA GLY A 301 2.63 12.19 1.58
C GLY A 301 2.84 13.64 1.15
N VAL A 302 2.17 14.04 0.07
CA VAL A 302 2.37 15.36 -0.54
C VAL A 302 1.17 16.30 -0.44
N GLY A 303 0.09 15.86 0.21
CA GLY A 303 -1.03 16.72 0.55
C GLY A 303 -0.55 17.94 1.38
N PRO A 304 -1.08 19.15 1.14
CA PRO A 304 -0.65 20.35 1.87
C PRO A 304 -0.70 20.19 3.39
N ASP A 305 -1.71 19.50 3.92
CA ASP A 305 -1.85 19.20 5.35
C ASP A 305 -0.74 18.28 5.90
N LYS A 306 -0.28 17.30 5.11
CA LYS A 306 0.86 16.43 5.45
C LYS A 306 2.17 17.19 5.44
N LEU A 307 2.35 18.04 4.42
CA LEU A 307 3.51 18.92 4.28
C LEU A 307 3.58 19.93 5.44
N ASP A 308 2.48 20.60 5.76
CA ASP A 308 2.36 21.51 6.90
C ASP A 308 2.74 20.82 8.21
N ASN A 309 2.19 19.63 8.48
CA ASN A 309 2.50 18.84 9.67
C ASN A 309 3.99 18.52 9.78
N PHE A 310 4.65 18.12 8.69
CA PHE A 310 6.10 17.92 8.68
C PHE A 310 6.84 19.24 8.95
N GLY A 311 6.39 20.31 8.30
CA GLY A 311 6.95 21.67 8.32
C GLY A 311 7.00 22.32 9.71
N LEU A 312 6.14 21.89 10.63
CA LEU A 312 6.08 22.43 11.99
C LEU A 312 7.32 22.09 12.84
N SER A 313 8.05 21.02 12.50
CA SER A 313 9.23 20.60 13.28
C SER A 313 10.50 20.42 12.44
N ALA A 314 10.39 20.23 11.12
CA ALA A 314 11.54 20.08 10.24
C ALA A 314 11.25 20.49 8.80
N LYS A 315 12.29 20.49 7.96
CA LYS A 315 12.16 20.66 6.50
C LYS A 315 12.58 19.37 5.80
N ILE A 316 11.80 18.94 4.81
CA ILE A 316 12.07 17.71 4.04
C ILE A 316 13.45 17.77 3.38
N ALA A 317 13.92 18.94 2.94
CA ALA A 317 15.26 19.11 2.38
C ALA A 317 16.39 18.64 3.31
N GLN A 318 16.17 18.57 4.63
CA GLN A 318 17.15 18.06 5.58
C GLN A 318 17.42 16.55 5.43
N MET A 319 16.50 15.80 4.80
CA MET A 319 16.68 14.37 4.50
C MET A 319 17.51 14.12 3.24
N LEU A 320 17.51 15.04 2.27
CA LEU A 320 18.15 14.87 0.96
C LEU A 320 19.63 14.46 0.99
N PRO A 321 20.48 14.94 1.93
CA PRO A 321 21.86 14.49 2.01
C PRO A 321 22.02 12.99 2.36
N TYR A 322 21.02 12.40 3.00
CA TYR A 322 21.09 11.06 3.59
C TYR A 322 20.31 10.00 2.79
N ILE A 323 19.53 10.40 1.80
CA ILE A 323 18.75 9.48 0.97
C ILE A 323 19.25 9.47 -0.46
N ASP A 324 19.08 8.35 -1.15
CA ASP A 324 19.33 8.17 -2.57
C ASP A 324 18.14 8.65 -3.40
N ARG A 325 16.92 8.54 -2.84
CA ARG A 325 15.66 8.96 -3.48
C ARG A 325 14.63 9.46 -2.46
N LEU A 326 14.00 10.60 -2.77
CA LEU A 326 12.75 11.07 -2.18
C LEU A 326 11.59 10.80 -3.14
N GLY A 327 10.69 9.91 -2.77
CA GLY A 327 9.46 9.58 -3.50
C GLY A 327 8.30 10.49 -3.15
N LEU A 328 7.71 11.13 -4.15
CA LEU A 328 6.47 11.87 -4.00
C LEU A 328 5.29 10.94 -4.27
N MET A 329 4.45 10.67 -3.27
CA MET A 329 3.18 9.95 -3.48
C MET A 329 2.15 10.89 -4.14
N SER A 330 2.41 11.23 -5.41
CA SER A 330 1.64 12.16 -6.23
C SER A 330 0.36 11.53 -6.81
N TYR A 331 -0.37 10.85 -5.95
CA TYR A 331 -1.62 10.17 -6.21
C TYR A 331 -2.46 10.16 -4.93
N ASP A 332 -3.67 9.60 -4.97
CA ASP A 332 -4.66 9.67 -3.89
C ASP A 332 -5.06 11.10 -3.53
N PHE A 333 -5.02 12.00 -4.52
CA PHE A 333 -5.48 13.37 -4.37
C PHE A 333 -7.00 13.47 -4.28
N SER A 334 -7.71 12.52 -4.89
CA SER A 334 -9.16 12.47 -4.83
C SER A 334 -9.71 11.06 -4.97
N GLY A 335 -10.84 10.81 -4.32
CA GLY A 335 -11.51 9.51 -4.36
C GLY A 335 -12.83 9.48 -3.60
N SER A 336 -13.21 8.29 -3.15
CA SER A 336 -14.52 8.02 -2.54
C SER A 336 -14.78 8.77 -1.22
N TRP A 337 -13.73 9.29 -0.59
CA TRP A 337 -13.77 10.11 0.62
C TRP A 337 -14.18 11.56 0.34
N ASP A 338 -14.18 12.00 -0.92
CA ASP A 338 -14.56 13.37 -1.29
C ASP A 338 -16.06 13.50 -1.62
N ASN A 339 -16.57 14.71 -1.39
CA ASN A 339 -17.94 15.10 -1.72
C ASN A 339 -18.07 15.73 -3.12
N ALA A 340 -16.98 15.78 -3.88
CA ALA A 340 -16.97 16.21 -5.27
C ALA A 340 -15.99 15.36 -6.07
N VAL A 341 -16.28 15.16 -7.36
CA VAL A 341 -15.42 14.46 -8.30
C VAL A 341 -14.12 15.24 -8.49
N GLY A 342 -13.00 14.60 -8.22
CA GLY A 342 -11.66 15.10 -8.50
C GLY A 342 -10.82 14.09 -9.27
N PHE A 343 -9.53 14.39 -9.38
CA PHE A 343 -8.57 13.53 -10.06
C PHE A 343 -7.66 12.83 -9.06
N ASN A 344 -7.48 11.52 -9.22
CA ASN A 344 -6.60 10.71 -8.36
C ASN A 344 -5.15 11.20 -8.36
N ALA A 345 -4.62 11.58 -9.53
CA ALA A 345 -3.19 11.90 -9.73
C ALA A 345 -2.99 13.02 -10.77
N ALA A 346 -3.55 14.20 -10.54
CA ALA A 346 -3.47 15.32 -11.46
C ALA A 346 -2.10 16.02 -11.46
N ILE A 347 -1.57 16.34 -12.65
CA ILE A 347 -0.36 17.14 -12.85
C ILE A 347 -0.58 18.58 -12.36
N ASN A 348 -1.67 19.18 -12.80
CA ASN A 348 -2.14 20.50 -12.40
C ASN A 348 -3.64 20.37 -12.11
N ASP A 349 -4.13 21.10 -11.11
CA ASP A 349 -5.54 21.08 -10.74
C ASP A 349 -6.26 22.41 -11.03
N GLY A 350 -5.53 23.52 -11.17
CA GLY A 350 -6.07 24.85 -11.55
C GLY A 350 -7.15 25.45 -10.63
N LYS A 351 -7.75 24.67 -9.72
CA LYS A 351 -8.90 25.00 -8.88
C LYS A 351 -8.75 24.53 -7.42
N SER A 352 -8.02 23.45 -7.16
CA SER A 352 -7.68 23.00 -5.81
C SER A 352 -6.15 22.84 -5.64
N PRO A 353 -5.63 22.86 -4.40
CA PRO A 353 -4.20 22.75 -4.12
C PRO A 353 -3.64 21.32 -4.30
N LEU A 354 -4.34 20.41 -4.99
CA LEU A 354 -4.00 18.99 -5.06
C LEU A 354 -3.54 18.57 -6.47
N GLY A 355 -2.53 19.26 -6.99
CA GLY A 355 -1.83 18.89 -8.22
C GLY A 355 -0.31 18.85 -8.02
N VAL A 356 0.39 18.03 -8.81
CA VAL A 356 1.84 17.85 -8.69
C VAL A 356 2.60 19.17 -8.81
N GLU A 357 2.25 20.05 -9.75
CA GLU A 357 2.96 21.35 -9.87
C GLU A 357 2.85 22.22 -8.62
N TYR A 358 1.72 22.14 -7.89
CA TYR A 358 1.56 22.83 -6.61
C TYR A 358 2.38 22.18 -5.50
N VAL A 359 2.41 20.85 -5.44
CA VAL A 359 3.29 20.10 -4.53
C VAL A 359 4.75 20.50 -4.72
N LEU A 360 5.24 20.55 -5.97
CA LEU A 360 6.62 20.95 -6.26
C LEU A 360 6.91 22.38 -5.84
N LYS A 361 5.91 23.27 -5.92
CA LYS A 361 6.02 24.64 -5.40
C LYS A 361 6.17 24.63 -3.87
N LEU A 362 5.31 23.91 -3.14
CA LEU A 362 5.39 23.82 -1.66
C LEU A 362 6.72 23.22 -1.20
N LEU A 363 7.16 22.13 -1.84
CA LEU A 363 8.44 21.50 -1.53
C LEU A 363 9.63 22.45 -1.67
N ARG A 364 9.60 23.30 -2.71
CA ARG A 364 10.63 24.33 -2.92
C ARG A 364 10.51 25.47 -1.93
N ASP A 365 9.33 26.08 -1.84
CA ASP A 365 9.13 27.36 -1.16
C ASP A 365 9.11 27.20 0.37
N GLU A 366 8.62 26.06 0.87
CA GLU A 366 8.38 25.84 2.30
C GLU A 366 9.32 24.78 2.89
N HIS A 367 9.59 23.71 2.14
CA HIS A 367 10.51 22.64 2.59
C HIS A 367 11.95 22.76 2.08
N GLY A 368 12.27 23.79 1.28
CA GLY A 368 13.64 24.12 0.90
C GLY A 368 14.28 23.19 -0.13
N ILE A 369 13.49 22.44 -0.90
CA ILE A 369 14.00 21.60 -1.99
C ILE A 369 14.31 22.46 -3.21
N THR A 370 15.59 22.78 -3.41
CA THR A 370 16.06 23.58 -4.55
C THR A 370 16.66 22.74 -5.67
N ASP A 371 17.03 21.49 -5.38
CA ASP A 371 17.49 20.50 -6.35
C ASP A 371 16.59 19.27 -6.29
N PHE A 372 15.95 18.96 -7.41
CA PHE A 372 15.05 17.81 -7.54
C PHE A 372 15.78 16.56 -8.07
N SER A 373 17.11 16.58 -8.25
CA SER A 373 17.88 15.45 -8.79
C SER A 373 17.80 14.15 -8.00
N LYS A 374 17.38 14.20 -6.73
CA LYS A 374 17.07 13.03 -5.87
C LYS A 374 15.58 12.75 -5.71
N VAL A 375 14.71 13.54 -6.32
CA VAL A 375 13.25 13.41 -6.19
C VAL A 375 12.72 12.53 -7.32
N ALA A 376 11.88 11.55 -6.98
CA ALA A 376 11.16 10.73 -7.95
C ALA A 376 9.66 10.96 -7.81
N MET A 377 8.97 11.04 -8.94
CA MET A 377 7.52 11.28 -8.96
C MET A 377 6.73 9.97 -9.00
N GLY A 378 5.72 9.87 -8.15
CA GLY A 378 4.83 8.72 -8.06
C GLY A 378 3.78 8.69 -9.18
N LEU A 379 3.58 7.53 -9.77
CA LEU A 379 2.60 7.27 -10.82
C LEU A 379 1.55 6.28 -10.32
N ALA A 380 0.27 6.66 -10.38
CA ALA A 380 -0.83 5.74 -10.10
C ALA A 380 -1.12 4.85 -11.31
N PHE A 381 -0.93 3.54 -11.14
CA PHE A 381 -1.34 2.51 -12.10
C PHE A 381 -2.77 1.99 -11.85
N TYR A 382 -3.52 2.70 -11.01
CA TYR A 382 -4.91 2.43 -10.64
C TYR A 382 -5.74 3.71 -10.74
N GLY A 383 -7.06 3.54 -10.69
CA GLY A 383 -8.02 4.60 -10.58
C GLY A 383 -8.83 4.54 -9.29
N ARG A 384 -9.38 5.69 -8.91
CA ARG A 384 -10.31 5.85 -7.77
C ARG A 384 -11.65 6.35 -8.26
N SER A 385 -12.74 5.89 -7.62
CA SER A 385 -14.09 6.27 -8.04
C SER A 385 -14.85 7.15 -7.07
N HIS A 386 -15.79 7.86 -7.67
CA HIS A 386 -16.81 8.67 -7.02
C HIS A 386 -18.18 8.10 -7.40
N GLY A 387 -19.00 7.80 -6.39
CA GLY A 387 -20.37 7.34 -6.54
C GLY A 387 -21.38 8.46 -6.35
N ASN A 388 -22.64 8.16 -6.68
CA ASN A 388 -23.77 9.09 -6.55
C ASN A 388 -23.50 10.44 -7.23
N VAL A 389 -22.79 10.41 -8.36
CA VAL A 389 -22.35 11.60 -9.09
C VAL A 389 -23.55 12.27 -9.76
N VAL A 390 -23.69 13.58 -9.54
CA VAL A 390 -24.73 14.41 -10.14
C VAL A 390 -24.09 15.34 -11.18
N ALA A 391 -24.14 14.95 -12.46
CA ALA A 391 -23.61 15.71 -13.58
C ALA A 391 -24.56 15.65 -14.79
N SER A 392 -24.62 16.71 -15.59
CA SER A 392 -25.47 16.77 -16.79
C SER A 392 -24.76 16.24 -18.05
N ASP A 393 -23.44 16.36 -18.07
CA ASP A 393 -22.57 16.05 -19.21
C ASP A 393 -21.12 15.86 -18.75
N ALA A 394 -20.26 15.40 -19.66
CA ALA A 394 -18.85 15.14 -19.39
C ALA A 394 -18.06 16.39 -18.99
N ALA A 395 -18.43 17.57 -19.53
CA ALA A 395 -17.76 18.83 -19.20
C ALA A 395 -18.05 19.29 -17.76
N SER A 396 -19.19 18.89 -17.21
CA SER A 396 -19.61 19.18 -15.83
C SER A 396 -19.09 18.18 -14.78
N LEU A 397 -18.35 17.13 -15.17
CA LEU A 397 -17.92 16.08 -14.24
C LEU A 397 -16.95 16.57 -13.17
N VAL A 398 -15.99 17.42 -13.52
CA VAL A 398 -14.97 17.88 -12.57
C VAL A 398 -15.60 18.85 -11.58
N GLY A 399 -15.54 18.51 -10.29
CA GLY A 399 -16.23 19.21 -9.22
C GLY A 399 -17.72 18.88 -9.10
N ALA A 400 -18.25 17.93 -9.87
CA ALA A 400 -19.62 17.45 -9.71
C ALA A 400 -19.82 16.87 -8.30
N PRO A 401 -20.96 17.14 -7.63
CA PRO A 401 -21.25 16.53 -6.34
C PRO A 401 -21.18 15.00 -6.41
N SER A 402 -20.52 14.40 -5.43
CA SER A 402 -20.37 12.95 -5.28
C SER A 402 -20.52 12.51 -3.84
N LYS A 403 -20.72 11.21 -3.62
CA LYS A 403 -20.68 10.59 -2.28
C LYS A 403 -20.30 9.12 -2.36
N GLY A 404 -19.23 8.75 -1.67
CA GLY A 404 -18.76 7.36 -1.58
C GLY A 404 -18.16 6.85 -2.89
N ALA A 405 -17.87 5.55 -2.95
CA ALA A 405 -17.19 4.93 -4.09
C ALA A 405 -18.11 4.66 -5.29
N GLY A 406 -19.41 4.44 -5.05
CA GLY A 406 -20.28 3.83 -6.05
C GLY A 406 -19.99 2.32 -6.18
N PRO A 407 -20.68 1.62 -7.09
CA PRO A 407 -20.62 0.16 -7.15
C PRO A 407 -19.29 -0.37 -7.72
N GLY A 408 -18.69 -1.34 -7.03
CA GLY A 408 -17.63 -2.21 -7.54
C GLY A 408 -16.20 -1.67 -7.44
N GLY A 409 -15.28 -2.46 -7.97
CA GLY A 409 -13.83 -2.26 -7.95
C GLY A 409 -13.12 -3.44 -8.62
N THR A 410 -11.79 -3.41 -8.66
CA THR A 410 -10.99 -4.56 -9.08
C THR A 410 -10.81 -5.54 -7.93
N ILE A 411 -10.27 -5.06 -6.81
CA ILE A 411 -10.03 -5.85 -5.59
C ILE A 411 -10.88 -5.33 -4.43
N GLU A 412 -10.94 -4.01 -4.27
CA GLU A 412 -11.69 -3.32 -3.23
C GLU A 412 -12.64 -2.30 -3.87
N ASP A 413 -13.76 -2.04 -3.22
CA ASP A 413 -14.73 -1.07 -3.71
C ASP A 413 -14.08 0.31 -3.85
N GLY A 414 -14.27 0.91 -5.02
CA GLY A 414 -13.76 2.23 -5.33
C GLY A 414 -12.32 2.31 -5.81
N SER A 415 -11.61 1.18 -5.89
CA SER A 415 -10.26 1.10 -6.46
C SER A 415 -10.23 0.18 -7.68
N PHE A 416 -9.63 0.66 -8.77
CA PHE A 416 -9.66 -0.01 -10.06
C PHE A 416 -8.26 -0.11 -10.67
N SER A 417 -7.74 -1.31 -10.79
CA SER A 417 -6.46 -1.57 -11.47
C SER A 417 -6.55 -1.21 -12.96
N TYR A 418 -5.48 -0.66 -13.54
CA TYR A 418 -5.50 -0.28 -14.95
C TYR A 418 -5.75 -1.46 -15.90
N PHE A 419 -5.25 -2.66 -15.60
CA PHE A 419 -5.52 -3.85 -16.43
C PHE A 419 -7.02 -4.17 -16.56
N ASP A 420 -7.77 -3.93 -15.48
CA ASP A 420 -9.21 -4.13 -15.42
C ASP A 420 -9.95 -2.98 -16.11
N LEU A 421 -9.53 -1.73 -15.85
CA LEU A 421 -10.04 -0.53 -16.54
C LEU A 421 -9.94 -0.69 -18.05
N TYR A 422 -8.77 -1.06 -18.57
CA TYR A 422 -8.57 -1.26 -20.00
C TYR A 422 -9.54 -2.30 -20.57
N THR A 423 -9.66 -3.45 -19.90
CA THR A 423 -10.41 -4.60 -20.41
C THR A 423 -11.92 -4.42 -20.34
N ASN A 424 -12.43 -3.82 -19.26
CA ASN A 424 -13.86 -3.83 -18.95
C ASN A 424 -14.55 -2.46 -19.05
N TYR A 425 -13.78 -1.37 -19.12
CA TYR A 425 -14.30 0.00 -19.01
C TYR A 425 -13.87 0.90 -20.16
N ILE A 426 -12.60 0.86 -20.57
CA ILE A 426 -12.02 1.75 -21.59
C ILE A 426 -12.14 1.14 -22.99
N GLY A 427 -11.75 -0.12 -23.14
CA GLY A 427 -11.69 -0.81 -24.42
C GLY A 427 -10.54 -0.35 -25.33
N PRO A 428 -10.25 -1.09 -26.41
CA PRO A 428 -9.09 -0.84 -27.27
C PRO A 428 -9.12 0.51 -28.00
N GLU A 429 -10.30 1.06 -28.29
CA GLU A 429 -10.44 2.37 -28.93
C GLU A 429 -10.21 3.54 -27.96
N GLY A 430 -10.13 3.30 -26.65
CA GLY A 430 -9.94 4.37 -25.67
C GLY A 430 -11.16 5.23 -25.40
N LYS A 431 -12.36 4.85 -25.87
CA LYS A 431 -13.57 5.68 -25.83
C LYS A 431 -14.57 5.29 -24.73
N GLY A 432 -14.36 4.15 -24.09
CA GLY A 432 -15.30 3.58 -23.13
C GLY A 432 -16.15 2.46 -23.74
N ILE A 433 -16.47 1.46 -22.93
CA ILE A 433 -17.30 0.30 -23.28
C ILE A 433 -18.27 -0.02 -22.13
N ASN A 434 -19.23 -0.92 -22.34
CA ASN A 434 -20.14 -1.40 -21.28
C ASN A 434 -20.91 -0.28 -20.55
N GLY A 435 -21.33 0.76 -21.29
CA GLY A 435 -22.06 1.91 -20.75
C GLY A 435 -21.17 2.98 -20.10
N TRP A 436 -19.85 2.81 -20.15
CA TRP A 436 -18.88 3.83 -19.77
C TRP A 436 -18.47 4.68 -20.97
N SER A 437 -18.19 5.95 -20.71
CA SER A 437 -17.56 6.90 -21.64
C SER A 437 -16.25 7.39 -21.04
N ALA A 438 -15.18 7.42 -21.83
CA ALA A 438 -13.86 7.82 -21.38
C ALA A 438 -13.51 9.23 -21.86
N HIS A 439 -13.10 10.10 -20.94
CA HIS A 439 -12.83 11.52 -21.20
C HIS A 439 -11.42 11.87 -20.74
N TYR A 440 -10.65 12.52 -21.59
CA TYR A 440 -9.29 12.97 -21.23
C TYR A 440 -9.24 14.46 -20.99
N TYR A 441 -8.49 14.83 -19.95
CA TYR A 441 -8.28 16.19 -19.50
C TYR A 441 -6.77 16.49 -19.58
N PRO A 442 -6.27 16.96 -20.75
CA PRO A 442 -4.83 17.12 -21.00
C PRO A 442 -4.14 18.05 -20.00
N GLU A 443 -4.81 19.11 -19.56
CA GLU A 443 -4.30 20.06 -18.57
C GLU A 443 -3.96 19.38 -17.23
N TYR A 444 -4.67 18.31 -16.90
CA TYR A 444 -4.54 17.55 -15.66
C TYR A 444 -3.67 16.30 -15.84
N GLY A 445 -3.37 15.91 -17.08
CA GLY A 445 -2.78 14.61 -17.38
C GLY A 445 -3.66 13.44 -16.95
N ALA A 446 -4.98 13.63 -16.79
CA ALA A 446 -5.87 12.67 -16.15
C ALA A 446 -7.08 12.30 -17.02
N GLY A 447 -7.64 11.13 -16.77
CA GLY A 447 -8.84 10.62 -17.44
C GLY A 447 -9.99 10.37 -16.45
N LEU A 448 -11.22 10.61 -16.90
CA LEU A 448 -12.44 10.20 -16.20
C LEU A 448 -13.21 9.19 -17.06
N LEU A 449 -13.58 8.06 -16.46
CA LEU A 449 -14.62 7.18 -16.99
C LEU A 449 -15.94 7.56 -16.33
N TRP A 450 -16.99 7.77 -17.11
CA TRP A 450 -18.31 8.14 -16.61
C TRP A 450 -19.39 7.17 -17.06
N ASN A 451 -20.19 6.72 -16.10
CA ASN A 451 -21.39 5.93 -16.34
C ASN A 451 -22.60 6.61 -15.65
N PRO A 452 -23.46 7.30 -16.42
CA PRO A 452 -24.61 8.01 -15.84
C PRO A 452 -25.66 7.06 -15.26
N ALA A 453 -25.84 5.86 -15.83
CA ALA A 453 -26.80 4.88 -15.32
C ALA A 453 -26.41 4.33 -13.95
N LYS A 454 -25.10 4.25 -13.67
CA LYS A 454 -24.55 3.86 -12.37
C LYS A 454 -24.28 5.03 -11.42
N THR A 455 -24.54 6.27 -11.88
CA THR A 455 -24.17 7.51 -11.17
C THR A 455 -22.73 7.48 -10.65
N GLN A 456 -21.79 7.01 -11.48
CA GLN A 456 -20.42 6.73 -11.07
C GLN A 456 -19.41 7.33 -12.03
N VAL A 457 -18.31 7.85 -11.47
CA VAL A 457 -17.12 8.31 -12.18
C VAL A 457 -15.90 7.58 -11.64
N ILE A 458 -14.97 7.20 -12.50
CA ILE A 458 -13.67 6.64 -12.12
C ILE A 458 -12.57 7.55 -12.67
N SER A 459 -11.78 8.15 -11.78
CA SER A 459 -10.57 8.90 -12.14
C SER A 459 -9.38 7.97 -12.25
N PHE A 460 -8.57 8.12 -13.29
CA PHE A 460 -7.34 7.34 -13.52
C PHE A 460 -6.35 8.12 -14.38
N THR A 461 -5.12 7.62 -14.50
CA THR A 461 -4.09 8.20 -15.37
C THR A 461 -3.92 7.36 -16.64
N PRO A 462 -4.34 7.84 -17.83
CA PRO A 462 -4.13 7.11 -19.08
C PRO A 462 -2.67 7.21 -19.56
N PRO A 463 -2.24 6.43 -20.57
CA PRO A 463 -0.87 6.49 -21.11
C PRO A 463 -0.38 7.90 -21.45
N LYS A 464 -1.20 8.73 -22.11
CA LYS A 464 -0.87 10.14 -22.38
C LYS A 464 -0.65 10.97 -21.12
N GLY A 465 -1.36 10.63 -20.04
CA GLY A 465 -1.16 11.21 -18.72
C GLY A 465 0.18 10.82 -18.10
N ILE A 466 0.55 9.54 -18.22
CA ILE A 466 1.87 9.05 -17.81
C ILE A 466 2.99 9.75 -18.59
N GLU A 467 2.85 9.91 -19.90
CA GLU A 467 3.80 10.65 -20.73
C GLU A 467 3.96 12.10 -20.25
N ALA A 468 2.84 12.81 -20.04
CA ALA A 468 2.86 14.19 -19.54
C ALA A 468 3.52 14.30 -18.15
N SER A 469 3.28 13.33 -17.28
CA SER A 469 3.93 13.21 -15.98
C SER A 469 5.45 13.04 -16.14
N VAL A 470 5.91 12.14 -17.00
CA VAL A 470 7.34 11.95 -17.26
C VAL A 470 7.98 13.22 -17.86
N GLU A 471 7.31 13.93 -18.75
CA GLU A 471 7.79 15.22 -19.25
C GLU A 471 7.92 16.28 -18.15
N LEU A 472 6.99 16.29 -17.17
CA LEU A 472 7.14 17.14 -15.98
C LEU A 472 8.37 16.74 -15.15
N ALA A 473 8.59 15.45 -14.91
CA ALA A 473 9.77 14.97 -14.19
C ALA A 473 11.08 15.37 -14.90
N LYS A 474 11.12 15.29 -16.24
CA LYS A 474 12.25 15.75 -17.06
C LYS A 474 12.46 17.25 -16.92
N LYS A 475 11.40 18.07 -16.98
CA LYS A 475 11.45 19.54 -16.82
C LYS A 475 12.07 19.98 -15.50
N TYR A 476 11.81 19.24 -14.41
CA TYR A 476 12.37 19.52 -13.09
C TYR A 476 13.72 18.84 -12.82
N ASN A 477 14.27 18.10 -13.80
CA ASN A 477 15.48 17.29 -13.64
C ASN A 477 15.37 16.32 -12.45
N MET A 478 14.21 15.68 -12.29
CA MET A 478 13.96 14.69 -11.24
C MET A 478 14.83 13.44 -11.40
N ARG A 479 15.09 12.73 -10.30
CA ARG A 479 15.74 11.40 -10.36
C ARG A 479 14.98 10.46 -11.28
N GLY A 480 13.65 10.50 -11.28
CA GLY A 480 12.87 9.65 -12.16
C GLY A 480 11.41 9.56 -11.76
N VAL A 481 10.82 8.40 -12.02
CA VAL A 481 9.44 8.07 -11.63
C VAL A 481 9.40 6.70 -10.96
N PHE A 482 8.41 6.50 -10.09
CA PHE A 482 8.08 5.20 -9.54
C PHE A 482 6.57 4.95 -9.59
N ALA A 483 6.14 3.70 -9.69
CA ALA A 483 4.72 3.36 -9.84
C ALA A 483 4.13 2.60 -8.63
N TRP A 484 2.89 2.92 -8.28
CA TRP A 484 2.04 2.14 -7.37
C TRP A 484 0.81 1.62 -8.13
N THR A 485 0.56 0.30 -8.20
CA THR A 485 1.54 -0.80 -8.08
C THR A 485 1.74 -1.51 -9.41
N VAL A 486 2.83 -2.27 -9.54
CA VAL A 486 3.18 -2.94 -10.80
C VAL A 486 2.13 -3.98 -11.23
N ASP A 487 1.45 -4.61 -10.27
CA ASP A 487 0.38 -5.58 -10.55
C ASP A 487 -0.92 -4.95 -11.05
N ASP A 488 -1.07 -3.62 -10.95
CA ASP A 488 -2.22 -2.91 -11.51
C ASP A 488 -2.06 -2.61 -13.02
N ASP A 489 -0.84 -2.68 -13.56
CA ASP A 489 -0.56 -2.41 -14.96
C ASP A 489 -0.90 -3.60 -15.86
N ASN A 490 -1.19 -3.32 -17.13
CA ASN A 490 -1.20 -4.29 -18.22
C ASN A 490 0.06 -4.21 -19.10
N GLY A 491 1.01 -3.33 -18.74
CA GLY A 491 2.27 -3.06 -19.41
C GLY A 491 2.30 -1.78 -20.23
N MET A 492 1.14 -1.20 -20.52
CA MET A 492 1.02 0.02 -21.33
C MET A 492 1.46 1.25 -20.54
N LEU A 493 1.16 1.32 -19.25
CA LEU A 493 1.55 2.48 -18.45
C LEU A 493 3.06 2.51 -18.27
N LEU A 494 3.69 1.35 -18.00
CA LEU A 494 5.15 1.27 -17.97
C LEU A 494 5.76 1.55 -19.36
N GLU A 495 5.10 1.17 -20.46
CA GLU A 495 5.59 1.51 -21.81
C GLU A 495 5.57 3.01 -22.09
N ALA A 496 4.49 3.68 -21.68
CA ALA A 496 4.38 5.13 -21.78
C ALA A 496 5.53 5.84 -21.05
N VAL A 497 6.00 5.30 -19.92
CA VAL A 497 7.18 5.82 -19.21
C VAL A 497 8.42 5.77 -20.10
N HIS A 498 8.73 4.61 -20.68
CA HIS A 498 9.92 4.45 -21.53
C HIS A 498 9.85 5.31 -22.80
N GLN A 499 8.67 5.40 -23.42
CA GLN A 499 8.47 6.22 -24.62
C GLN A 499 8.68 7.71 -24.35
N ALA A 500 8.15 8.22 -23.24
CA ALA A 500 8.33 9.62 -22.85
C ALA A 500 9.79 9.97 -22.50
N TYR A 501 10.52 9.05 -21.88
CA TYR A 501 11.97 9.22 -21.69
C TYR A 501 12.77 9.06 -23.00
N GLY A 502 12.21 8.43 -24.02
CA GLY A 502 12.93 8.08 -25.25
C GLY A 502 13.97 6.98 -25.03
N HIS A 503 13.71 6.07 -24.07
CA HIS A 503 14.61 4.95 -23.79
C HIS A 503 14.65 3.99 -24.98
N ASN A 504 15.85 3.56 -25.36
CA ASN A 504 16.02 2.59 -26.44
C ASN A 504 15.88 1.16 -25.91
N VAL A 505 15.20 0.31 -26.68
CA VAL A 505 15.19 -1.13 -26.41
C VAL A 505 16.58 -1.70 -26.66
N THR A 506 17.09 -2.47 -25.72
CA THR A 506 18.38 -3.14 -25.80
C THR A 506 18.22 -4.65 -25.65
N SER A 507 19.20 -5.39 -26.19
CA SER A 507 19.41 -6.78 -25.78
C SER A 507 20.32 -6.77 -24.56
N VAL A 508 19.85 -7.23 -23.41
CA VAL A 508 20.78 -7.58 -22.33
C VAL A 508 21.53 -8.82 -22.77
N GLN A 509 22.86 -8.70 -22.81
CA GLN A 509 23.71 -9.86 -22.81
C GLN A 509 23.58 -10.48 -21.41
N PRO A 510 23.13 -11.73 -21.29
CA PRO A 510 23.19 -12.41 -20.00
C PRO A 510 24.60 -12.24 -19.45
N LYS A 511 24.75 -11.86 -18.16
CA LYS A 511 26.10 -11.92 -17.54
C LYS A 511 26.65 -13.33 -17.78
N ASN A 512 27.95 -13.43 -18.07
CA ASN A 512 28.61 -14.72 -18.32
C ASN A 512 28.39 -15.75 -17.19
N LYS A 513 27.95 -15.30 -16.01
CA LYS A 513 27.58 -16.13 -14.85
C LYS A 513 26.22 -15.67 -14.29
N PRO A 514 25.20 -16.54 -14.22
CA PRO A 514 23.96 -16.24 -13.50
C PRO A 514 24.23 -15.96 -12.01
N TYR A 515 23.42 -15.06 -11.43
CA TYR A 515 23.36 -14.88 -9.98
C TYR A 515 22.64 -16.05 -9.34
N VAL A 516 23.22 -16.56 -8.28
CA VAL A 516 22.53 -17.52 -7.43
C VAL A 516 22.70 -17.04 -6.02
N TYR A 517 21.57 -16.88 -5.34
CA TYR A 517 21.60 -16.78 -3.90
C TYR A 517 21.88 -18.17 -3.33
N ALA A 518 23.07 -18.33 -2.75
CA ALA A 518 23.57 -19.60 -2.25
C ALA A 518 24.32 -19.34 -0.94
N PRO A 519 23.64 -19.28 0.22
CA PRO A 519 24.29 -19.06 1.50
C PRO A 519 25.39 -20.08 1.71
N ALA A 520 26.48 -19.65 2.34
CA ALA A 520 27.52 -20.59 2.73
C ALA A 520 26.92 -21.61 3.70
N CYS A 521 27.13 -22.89 3.43
CA CYS A 521 26.45 -23.97 4.13
C CYS A 521 26.80 -23.99 5.64
N ASP A 522 27.99 -23.54 6.00
CA ASP A 522 28.42 -23.38 7.39
C ASP A 522 27.64 -22.30 8.15
N MET A 523 27.16 -21.26 7.48
CA MET A 523 26.19 -20.31 8.07
C MET A 523 24.82 -20.95 8.32
N ALA A 524 24.52 -22.06 7.63
CA ALA A 524 23.34 -22.87 7.84
C ALA A 524 23.54 -23.98 8.89
N SER A 525 24.61 -23.95 9.70
CA SER A 525 24.83 -24.95 10.74
C SER A 525 23.64 -25.00 11.72
N GLY A 526 22.95 -26.14 11.76
CA GLY A 526 21.76 -26.35 12.59
C GLY A 526 20.42 -26.00 11.92
N LEU A 527 20.43 -25.54 10.66
CA LEU A 527 19.22 -25.37 9.84
C LEU A 527 18.88 -26.68 9.12
N THR A 528 17.58 -26.97 8.97
CA THR A 528 17.12 -28.09 8.16
C THR A 528 16.95 -27.58 6.73
N ILE A 529 17.75 -28.10 5.80
CA ILE A 529 17.74 -27.70 4.41
C ILE A 529 16.68 -28.55 3.69
N LYS A 530 15.58 -27.91 3.25
CA LYS A 530 14.47 -28.48 2.46
C LYS A 530 14.95 -28.90 1.05
N PRO A 531 14.35 -29.93 0.43
CA PRO A 531 14.54 -30.19 -1.01
C PRO A 531 14.36 -28.93 -1.87
N GLY A 532 15.21 -28.74 -2.89
CA GLY A 532 15.19 -27.58 -3.79
C GLY A 532 16.00 -26.38 -3.29
N MET A 533 16.44 -26.36 -2.04
CA MET A 533 17.23 -25.24 -1.52
C MET A 533 18.63 -25.19 -2.13
N VAL A 534 19.08 -23.98 -2.48
CA VAL A 534 20.40 -23.73 -3.05
C VAL A 534 21.33 -23.12 -2.01
N PHE A 535 22.57 -23.59 -1.91
CA PHE A 535 23.59 -23.14 -0.97
C PHE A 535 24.99 -23.33 -1.56
N SER A 536 25.98 -22.67 -0.96
CA SER A 536 27.37 -22.75 -1.41
C SER A 536 28.26 -23.42 -0.38
N LYS A 537 29.26 -24.16 -0.85
CA LYS A 537 30.33 -24.70 -0.01
C LYS A 537 31.60 -24.82 -0.84
N ASP A 538 32.71 -24.30 -0.31
CA ASP A 538 34.03 -24.35 -0.95
C ASP A 538 34.01 -23.84 -2.40
N GLY A 539 33.25 -22.77 -2.65
CA GLY A 539 33.09 -22.18 -3.98
C GLY A 539 32.27 -23.01 -4.96
N SER A 540 31.60 -24.08 -4.53
CA SER A 540 30.62 -24.84 -5.31
C SER A 540 29.20 -24.51 -4.87
N VAL A 541 28.26 -24.55 -5.82
CA VAL A 541 26.83 -24.33 -5.58
C VAL A 541 26.12 -25.68 -5.66
N TYR A 542 25.23 -25.92 -4.70
CA TYR A 542 24.52 -27.18 -4.54
C TYR A 542 23.04 -26.93 -4.29
N GLU A 543 22.21 -27.87 -4.73
CA GLU A 543 20.78 -27.95 -4.46
C GLU A 543 20.49 -29.19 -3.61
N ALA A 544 19.60 -29.05 -2.62
CA ALA A 544 19.14 -30.16 -1.79
C ALA A 544 18.17 -31.10 -2.52
N LYS A 545 18.37 -32.42 -2.40
CA LYS A 545 17.40 -33.43 -2.89
C LYS A 545 16.42 -33.88 -1.81
N GLY A 546 16.74 -33.62 -0.54
CA GLY A 546 16.07 -34.15 0.64
C GLY A 546 16.14 -33.16 1.80
N TRP A 547 15.40 -33.43 2.87
CA TRP A 547 15.57 -32.71 4.13
C TRP A 547 16.90 -33.11 4.78
N VAL A 548 17.83 -32.18 4.88
CA VAL A 548 19.22 -32.47 5.30
C VAL A 548 19.73 -31.42 6.26
N SER A 549 20.45 -31.87 7.29
CA SER A 549 20.90 -31.03 8.41
C SER A 549 22.41 -30.81 8.48
N ASN A 550 23.17 -31.35 7.52
CA ASN A 550 24.63 -31.32 7.50
C ASN A 550 25.14 -30.91 6.12
N CYS A 551 26.20 -30.11 6.06
CA CYS A 551 26.82 -29.73 4.80
C CYS A 551 27.45 -30.89 4.01
N PRO A 552 27.70 -30.73 2.70
CA PRO A 552 28.43 -31.72 1.89
C PRO A 552 29.83 -31.99 2.46
N SER A 553 29.99 -33.06 3.24
CA SER A 553 31.30 -33.54 3.72
C SER A 553 31.27 -35.00 4.22
N MET A 554 30.24 -35.76 3.87
CA MET A 554 30.05 -37.14 4.33
C MET A 554 30.52 -38.17 3.29
N GLY A 555 31.19 -37.72 2.22
CA GLY A 555 31.71 -38.54 1.13
C GLY A 555 30.82 -38.52 -0.12
N GLU A 556 31.43 -38.77 -1.29
CA GLU A 556 30.79 -38.63 -2.62
C GLU A 556 29.45 -39.36 -2.74
N SER A 557 29.33 -40.57 -2.18
CA SER A 557 28.12 -41.38 -2.25
C SER A 557 26.97 -40.82 -1.42
N TRP A 558 27.25 -40.29 -0.22
CA TRP A 558 26.25 -39.59 0.57
C TRP A 558 25.86 -38.27 -0.09
N GLU A 559 26.83 -37.56 -0.67
CA GLU A 559 26.58 -36.28 -1.31
C GLU A 559 25.75 -36.41 -2.57
N GLN A 560 26.03 -37.37 -3.45
CA GLN A 560 25.22 -37.63 -4.64
C GLN A 560 23.77 -38.02 -4.32
N ALA A 561 23.54 -38.67 -3.16
CA ALA A 561 22.21 -39.07 -2.73
C ALA A 561 21.38 -37.90 -2.16
N ASN A 562 22.04 -36.90 -1.57
CA ASN A 562 21.39 -35.83 -0.83
C ASN A 562 21.47 -34.46 -1.52
N TRP A 563 22.37 -34.31 -2.49
CA TRP A 563 22.67 -33.04 -3.15
C TRP A 563 22.78 -33.20 -4.66
N THR A 564 22.43 -32.14 -5.37
CA THR A 564 22.77 -31.91 -6.78
C THR A 564 23.79 -30.79 -6.83
N LYS A 565 25.02 -31.06 -7.29
CA LYS A 565 25.96 -29.97 -7.59
C LYS A 565 25.45 -29.23 -8.82
N LEU A 566 25.08 -27.96 -8.66
CA LEU A 566 24.63 -27.10 -9.75
C LEU A 566 25.81 -26.56 -10.55
N GLY A 567 26.95 -26.30 -9.87
CA GLY A 567 28.18 -25.87 -10.51
C GLY A 567 29.17 -25.24 -9.54
N SER A 568 30.06 -24.37 -10.03
CA SER A 568 31.05 -23.64 -9.21
C SER A 568 30.96 -22.13 -9.31
N ALA A 569 31.70 -21.40 -8.47
CA ALA A 569 31.83 -19.93 -8.49
C ALA A 569 32.48 -19.41 -9.79
N SER A 570 33.06 -20.31 -10.59
CA SER A 570 33.46 -20.02 -11.97
C SER A 570 32.27 -19.94 -12.94
N GLU A 571 31.12 -20.51 -12.58
CA GLU A 571 29.89 -20.56 -13.38
C GLU A 571 28.80 -19.66 -12.80
N TYR A 572 28.82 -19.38 -11.49
CA TYR A 572 27.83 -18.57 -10.78
C TYR A 572 28.43 -17.32 -10.13
N THR A 573 27.66 -16.24 -10.09
CA THR A 573 27.89 -15.14 -9.14
C THR A 573 27.11 -15.46 -7.86
N VAL A 574 27.80 -15.94 -6.84
CA VAL A 574 27.19 -16.31 -5.56
C VAL A 574 26.92 -15.06 -4.73
N LEU A 575 25.65 -14.79 -4.45
CA LEU A 575 25.24 -13.81 -3.45
C LEU A 575 25.27 -14.54 -2.10
N SER A 576 26.35 -14.43 -1.34
CA SER A 576 26.42 -14.89 0.05
C SER A 576 26.96 -13.76 0.91
N GLY A 577 26.27 -13.42 2.01
CA GLY A 577 26.72 -12.41 2.97
C GLY A 577 28.04 -12.83 3.63
N GLY A 578 29.18 -12.55 2.99
CA GLY A 578 30.50 -12.84 3.55
C GLY A 578 31.67 -12.99 2.58
N ALA A 579 31.49 -13.11 1.26
CA ALA A 579 32.64 -13.25 0.35
C ALA A 579 32.44 -12.57 -1.01
N ALA A 580 33.13 -11.43 -1.14
CA ALA A 580 33.75 -10.85 -2.32
C ALA A 580 33.13 -11.16 -3.71
N SER A 581 32.67 -10.08 -4.35
CA SER A 581 32.82 -9.88 -5.79
C SER A 581 34.31 -9.86 -6.17
N ALA A 582 34.92 -11.05 -6.28
CA ALA A 582 36.24 -11.19 -6.88
C ALA A 582 36.13 -11.70 -8.32
N SER A 583 36.70 -10.90 -9.24
CA SER A 583 37.12 -11.18 -10.61
C SER A 583 36.17 -10.82 -11.78
N ALA A 584 36.21 -9.55 -12.18
CA ALA A 584 36.56 -9.22 -13.56
C ALA A 584 38.09 -9.08 -13.65
N ALA A 585 38.80 -10.21 -13.73
CA ALA A 585 40.22 -10.23 -14.05
C ALA A 585 40.36 -10.23 -15.57
N ASN A 586 40.69 -9.07 -16.15
CA ASN A 586 41.09 -8.99 -17.55
C ASN A 586 42.56 -9.42 -17.64
N SER A 587 42.81 -10.55 -18.29
CA SER A 587 44.15 -10.99 -18.68
C SER A 587 44.61 -10.18 -19.89
N GLY A 588 45.57 -9.29 -19.68
CA GLY A 588 46.27 -8.57 -20.73
C GLY A 588 47.62 -8.13 -20.22
N SER A 589 48.65 -8.91 -20.54
CA SER A 589 50.05 -8.53 -20.33
C SER A 589 50.37 -7.28 -21.14
N ASP A 590 50.74 -6.19 -20.49
CA ASP A 590 51.71 -5.28 -21.07
C ASP A 590 52.54 -4.59 -19.99
N THR A 591 53.85 -4.78 -20.09
CA THR A 591 54.86 -4.25 -19.19
C THR A 591 55.25 -2.85 -19.63
N SER A 592 54.92 -1.81 -18.87
CA SER A 592 55.73 -0.58 -18.83
C SER A 592 55.44 0.28 -17.59
N ASN A 593 56.53 0.61 -16.89
CA ASN A 593 56.69 1.51 -15.75
C ASN A 593 55.71 2.69 -15.66
N ALA A 594 55.08 2.85 -14.49
CA ALA A 594 54.79 4.15 -13.89
C ALA A 594 54.72 4.04 -12.36
N VAL A 595 55.41 4.97 -11.69
CA VAL A 595 55.60 5.06 -10.25
C VAL A 595 54.27 5.35 -9.55
N VAL A 596 53.98 4.60 -8.48
CA VAL A 596 52.85 4.82 -7.57
C VAL A 596 53.13 6.04 -6.69
N SER A 597 52.30 7.08 -6.81
CA SER A 597 52.12 8.12 -5.79
C SER A 597 50.73 7.99 -5.18
N GLN A 598 50.68 7.84 -3.86
CA GLN A 598 49.48 7.70 -3.03
C GLN A 598 48.50 8.88 -3.20
N PRO A 599 47.17 8.67 -3.11
CA PRO A 599 46.23 9.76 -2.86
C PRO A 599 46.19 10.08 -1.36
N THR A 600 46.66 11.27 -1.00
CA THR A 600 46.50 11.86 0.34
C THR A 600 45.09 12.41 0.52
N THR A 601 44.45 12.05 1.62
CA THR A 601 43.22 12.61 2.18
C THR A 601 43.31 14.15 2.33
N PRO A 602 42.29 14.94 1.94
CA PRO A 602 42.29 16.37 2.24
C PRO A 602 41.91 16.60 3.71
N THR A 603 42.82 17.21 4.47
CA THR A 603 42.56 17.77 5.81
C THR A 603 41.83 19.12 5.66
N PRO A 604 40.82 19.43 6.50
CA PRO A 604 40.10 20.71 6.43
C PRO A 604 41.01 21.88 6.80
N THR A 605 41.03 22.93 5.97
CA THR A 605 41.71 24.20 6.25
C THR A 605 40.82 25.09 7.13
N PRO A 606 41.36 25.76 8.17
CA PRO A 606 40.59 26.57 9.11
C PRO A 606 40.10 27.88 8.48
N ALA A 607 38.90 28.31 8.86
CA ALA A 607 38.31 29.60 8.49
C ALA A 607 39.09 30.78 9.12
N PRO A 608 39.25 31.92 8.40
CA PRO A 608 39.94 33.08 8.91
C PRO A 608 39.08 33.87 9.91
N THR A 609 39.71 34.37 10.98
CA THR A 609 39.11 35.17 12.06
C THR A 609 39.31 36.67 11.83
N ALA A 610 38.32 37.46 12.28
CA ALA A 610 38.34 38.83 12.86
C ALA A 610 37.57 39.92 12.06
N PRO A 611 37.04 41.00 12.68
CA PRO A 611 37.19 41.45 14.08
C PRO A 611 35.87 41.79 14.83
N ALA A 612 35.99 41.99 16.15
CA ALA A 612 34.91 42.37 17.08
C ALA A 612 34.52 43.85 16.98
N THR A 613 33.23 44.18 17.13
CA THR A 613 32.77 45.51 17.60
C THR A 613 31.37 45.43 18.23
N GLU A 614 31.35 45.68 19.54
CA GLU A 614 30.38 46.38 20.42
C GLU A 614 28.87 46.06 20.43
N THR A 615 28.43 45.69 21.64
CA THR A 615 27.06 45.63 22.15
C THR A 615 26.49 47.04 22.42
N PRO A 616 25.18 47.26 22.17
CA PRO A 616 24.44 48.22 22.99
C PRO A 616 23.11 47.65 23.56
N VAL A 617 23.08 47.62 24.89
CA VAL A 617 22.05 48.06 25.85
C VAL A 617 20.56 47.96 25.49
N GLU A 618 19.89 47.22 26.38
CA GLU A 618 18.45 47.05 26.62
C GLU A 618 17.77 48.34 27.14
N THR A 619 16.61 48.71 26.58
CA THR A 619 15.62 49.60 27.21
C THR A 619 14.18 49.20 26.88
N SER A 620 13.34 49.14 27.92
CA SER A 620 11.86 49.11 27.89
C SER A 620 11.31 50.52 28.22
N PRO A 621 9.98 50.81 28.30
CA PRO A 621 8.79 50.57 27.44
C PRO A 621 8.14 51.95 27.02
N PRO A 622 6.87 52.05 26.54
CA PRO A 622 5.76 52.33 27.48
C PRO A 622 4.35 51.81 27.07
N ALA A 623 3.39 51.99 27.99
CA ALA A 623 2.03 51.44 27.97
C ALA A 623 0.93 52.35 27.37
N THR A 624 -0.19 51.70 27.02
CA THR A 624 -1.61 52.13 26.91
C THR A 624 -2.07 53.12 25.84
N THR A 625 -3.10 52.72 25.06
CA THR A 625 -4.48 53.30 25.12
C THR A 625 -5.45 52.54 24.19
N ASP A 626 -6.61 52.16 24.72
CA ASP A 626 -7.86 51.87 23.98
C ASP A 626 -8.44 53.20 23.46
N PRO A 627 -9.18 53.28 22.32
CA PRO A 627 -10.59 52.88 22.33
C PRO A 627 -11.24 52.46 20.99
N ALA A 628 -12.42 51.84 21.13
CA ALA A 628 -13.67 52.05 20.38
C ALA A 628 -14.24 50.86 19.59
N THR A 629 -15.47 50.53 19.99
CA THR A 629 -16.31 49.39 19.67
C THR A 629 -17.17 49.61 18.43
N GLN A 630 -17.30 48.54 17.60
CA GLN A 630 -18.46 48.05 16.81
C GLN A 630 -18.19 47.80 15.32
N PRO A 631 -18.85 46.79 14.68
CA PRO A 631 -19.33 45.52 15.22
C PRO A 631 -18.70 44.32 14.47
N ALA A 632 -18.55 43.21 15.19
CA ALA A 632 -18.21 41.92 14.59
C ALA A 632 -19.36 41.43 13.70
N GLU A 633 -19.06 41.05 12.46
CA GLU A 633 -19.90 40.10 11.74
C GLU A 633 -19.90 38.79 12.52
N VAL A 634 -21.07 38.48 13.08
CA VAL A 634 -21.33 37.19 13.70
C VAL A 634 -21.39 36.16 12.58
N VAL A 635 -20.28 35.46 12.34
CA VAL A 635 -20.35 34.13 11.75
C VAL A 635 -20.94 33.24 12.83
N THR A 636 -22.26 33.09 12.81
CA THR A 636 -22.92 32.07 13.64
C THR A 636 -22.44 30.71 13.14
N GLN A 637 -21.55 30.06 13.90
CA GLN A 637 -21.43 28.60 13.80
C GLN A 637 -22.82 27.99 14.02
N PRO A 638 -23.23 26.99 13.22
CA PRO A 638 -24.47 26.27 13.51
C PRO A 638 -24.36 25.68 14.92
N SER A 639 -25.35 25.95 15.76
CA SER A 639 -25.41 25.35 17.09
C SER A 639 -25.46 23.82 16.95
N PRO A 640 -24.77 23.05 17.82
CA PRO A 640 -24.79 21.60 17.74
C PRO A 640 -26.22 21.08 17.78
N THR A 641 -26.60 20.23 16.82
CA THR A 641 -27.90 19.56 16.83
C THR A 641 -27.90 18.58 17.99
N THR A 642 -28.81 18.79 18.95
CA THR A 642 -29.01 17.92 20.11
C THR A 642 -30.43 17.36 20.13
N GLY A 643 -30.58 16.04 20.21
CA GLY A 643 -31.84 15.36 20.44
C GLY A 643 -32.38 15.60 21.85
N ALA A 644 -33.70 15.49 22.03
CA ALA A 644 -34.31 15.50 23.37
C ALA A 644 -34.14 14.13 24.05
N SER A 645 -33.96 14.11 25.37
CA SER A 645 -33.91 12.87 26.17
C SER A 645 -35.25 12.15 26.14
N VAL A 646 -35.23 10.83 25.93
CA VAL A 646 -36.41 9.96 25.94
C VAL A 646 -36.11 8.73 26.81
N ASP A 647 -37.06 8.34 27.65
CA ASP A 647 -36.98 7.17 28.55
C ASP A 647 -35.68 7.06 29.38
N GLY A 648 -35.11 8.20 29.80
CA GLY A 648 -33.90 8.27 30.62
C GLY A 648 -32.59 8.12 29.85
N VAL A 649 -32.63 8.02 28.51
CA VAL A 649 -31.46 8.01 27.64
C VAL A 649 -31.12 9.43 27.19
N ALA A 650 -29.83 9.78 27.20
CA ALA A 650 -29.36 11.11 26.82
C ALA A 650 -29.61 11.41 25.33
N GLY A 651 -29.94 12.66 25.01
CA GLY A 651 -30.12 13.09 23.63
C GLY A 651 -28.84 12.97 22.81
N TRP A 652 -28.95 12.50 21.57
CA TRP A 652 -27.82 12.47 20.64
C TRP A 652 -27.31 13.90 20.38
N SER A 653 -25.99 14.09 20.34
CA SER A 653 -25.35 15.38 20.07
C SER A 653 -24.33 15.21 18.96
N SER A 654 -24.45 16.04 17.93
CA SER A 654 -23.51 16.11 16.81
C SER A 654 -22.06 16.39 17.22
N SER A 655 -21.83 16.98 18.40
CA SER A 655 -20.48 17.27 18.90
C SER A 655 -19.97 16.26 19.93
N ALA A 656 -20.81 15.32 20.39
CA ALA A 656 -20.42 14.33 21.39
C ALA A 656 -19.82 13.07 20.75
N VAL A 657 -18.82 12.51 21.42
CA VAL A 657 -18.14 11.28 21.00
C VAL A 657 -18.78 10.07 21.66
N TYR A 658 -19.15 9.07 20.86
CA TYR A 658 -19.72 7.80 21.32
C TYR A 658 -18.74 6.65 21.06
N ALA A 659 -17.74 6.52 21.94
CA ALA A 659 -16.61 5.62 21.72
C ALA A 659 -16.88 4.15 22.08
N THR A 660 -17.84 3.89 22.96
CA THR A 660 -18.16 2.53 23.45
C THR A 660 -19.30 1.94 22.62
N ASN A 661 -19.11 0.77 22.01
CA ASN A 661 -20.18 0.04 21.31
C ASN A 661 -21.37 -0.19 22.26
N GLY A 662 -22.59 0.04 21.77
CA GLY A 662 -23.83 -0.12 22.52
C GLY A 662 -24.25 1.10 23.34
N THR A 663 -23.51 2.22 23.26
CA THR A 663 -23.91 3.50 23.88
C THR A 663 -25.22 3.98 23.29
N GLN A 664 -26.23 4.15 24.15
CA GLN A 664 -27.57 4.54 23.73
C GLN A 664 -27.75 6.06 23.76
N VAL A 665 -28.43 6.57 22.74
CA VAL A 665 -28.81 7.97 22.60
C VAL A 665 -30.25 8.09 22.10
N SER A 666 -30.95 9.16 22.47
CA SER A 666 -32.27 9.45 21.92
C SER A 666 -32.21 10.49 20.80
N TYR A 667 -32.86 10.19 19.68
CA TYR A 667 -32.93 11.08 18.53
C TYR A 667 -34.24 10.83 17.76
N ASN A 668 -34.98 11.91 17.46
CA ASN A 668 -36.29 11.88 16.78
C ASN A 668 -37.30 10.88 17.39
N GLY A 669 -37.42 10.87 18.72
CA GLY A 669 -38.41 10.04 19.44
C GLY A 669 -38.07 8.54 19.51
N ALA A 670 -36.86 8.16 19.09
CA ALA A 670 -36.37 6.79 19.15
C ALA A 670 -35.03 6.72 19.89
N ILE A 671 -34.76 5.55 20.48
CA ILE A 671 -33.48 5.21 21.10
C ILE A 671 -32.64 4.46 20.08
N TRP A 672 -31.38 4.85 19.99
CA TRP A 672 -30.40 4.29 19.06
C TRP A 672 -29.15 3.88 19.81
N ALA A 673 -28.53 2.77 19.42
CA ALA A 673 -27.25 2.31 19.95
C ALA A 673 -26.18 2.38 18.86
N ASN A 674 -24.99 2.87 19.19
CA ASN A 674 -23.89 2.86 18.24
C ASN A 674 -23.28 1.45 18.11
N LYS A 675 -23.03 1.03 16.88
CA LYS A 675 -22.39 -0.26 16.56
C LYS A 675 -20.87 -0.17 16.62
N TRP A 676 -20.30 1.03 16.55
CA TRP A 676 -18.87 1.32 16.71
C TRP A 676 -18.68 2.82 17.01
N TRP A 677 -17.44 3.29 17.11
CA TRP A 677 -17.13 4.70 17.40
C TRP A 677 -17.80 5.65 16.41
N THR A 678 -18.37 6.76 16.90
CA THR A 678 -19.03 7.79 16.07
C THR A 678 -18.99 9.16 16.74
N GLN A 679 -18.89 10.23 15.93
CA GLN A 679 -19.07 11.62 16.32
C GLN A 679 -19.64 12.41 15.13
N GLY A 680 -20.83 12.98 15.29
CA GLY A 680 -21.46 13.81 14.26
C GLY A 680 -22.38 13.06 13.29
N GLU A 681 -22.29 11.73 13.17
CA GLU A 681 -23.21 10.95 12.34
C GLU A 681 -24.60 10.82 12.98
N GLU A 682 -25.66 11.19 12.25
CA GLU A 682 -27.03 11.21 12.76
C GLU A 682 -27.67 9.82 12.88
N PRO A 683 -28.31 9.48 14.03
CA PRO A 683 -29.04 8.23 14.17
C PRO A 683 -30.19 8.08 13.18
N GLY A 684 -30.16 7.01 12.39
CA GLY A 684 -31.13 6.71 11.33
C GLY A 684 -30.72 7.14 9.91
N ALA A 685 -29.69 7.98 9.76
CA ALA A 685 -29.12 8.35 8.46
C ALA A 685 -27.78 7.63 8.17
N SER A 686 -27.23 6.95 9.18
CA SER A 686 -25.95 6.27 9.12
C SER A 686 -26.03 4.85 9.68
N GLN A 687 -25.24 3.93 9.11
CA GLN A 687 -25.17 2.52 9.51
C GLN A 687 -24.51 2.32 10.87
N VAL A 688 -23.87 3.37 11.41
CA VAL A 688 -23.24 3.33 12.74
C VAL A 688 -24.29 3.24 13.86
N TRP A 689 -25.54 3.63 13.60
CA TRP A 689 -26.61 3.60 14.58
C TRP A 689 -27.63 2.50 14.28
N GLU A 690 -27.93 1.69 15.28
CA GLU A 690 -28.99 0.69 15.25
C GLU A 690 -30.16 1.16 16.11
N LYS A 691 -31.38 1.06 15.59
CA LYS A 691 -32.58 1.49 16.31
C LYS A 691 -32.95 0.48 17.38
N VAL A 692 -32.96 0.89 18.64
CA VAL A 692 -33.26 0.05 19.79
C VAL A 692 -34.76 0.05 20.13
N SER A 693 -35.43 1.21 20.11
CA SER A 693 -36.89 1.32 20.38
C SER A 693 -37.50 2.70 19.98
N GLY A 694 -38.84 2.84 19.87
CA GLY A 694 -39.57 4.13 19.77
C GLY A 694 -40.27 4.48 18.43
N GLY A 695 -41.51 5.02 18.50
CA GLY A 695 -42.55 5.09 17.45
C GLY A 695 -42.92 6.46 16.84
N ALA A 696 -43.90 6.44 15.91
CA ALA A 696 -44.13 7.36 14.78
C ALA A 696 -44.74 8.76 15.05
N THR A 697 -44.34 9.75 14.23
CA THR A 697 -45.19 10.89 13.81
C THR A 697 -44.92 11.35 12.36
N SER A 698 -46.02 11.39 11.59
CA SER A 698 -46.40 12.01 10.30
C SER A 698 -45.42 12.84 9.44
N ALA A 699 -45.32 12.47 8.16
CA ALA A 699 -45.12 13.38 7.03
C ALA A 699 -46.46 13.65 6.30
N PRO A 700 -46.70 14.84 5.71
CA PRO A 700 -47.96 15.14 5.03
C PRO A 700 -48.01 14.56 3.60
N ALA A 701 -49.24 14.29 3.17
CA ALA A 701 -49.64 13.45 2.05
C ALA A 701 -49.53 14.11 0.66
N ASN A 702 -49.39 13.27 -0.38
CA ASN A 702 -50.31 13.30 -1.51
C ASN A 702 -50.40 11.94 -2.22
N SER A 703 -51.61 11.63 -2.68
CA SER A 703 -52.22 10.30 -2.84
C SER A 703 -52.57 9.93 -4.29
N ALA A 704 -52.58 8.63 -4.60
CA ALA A 704 -53.61 7.91 -5.39
C ALA A 704 -53.27 6.39 -5.35
N ALA A 705 -53.97 5.56 -4.55
CA ALA A 705 -55.22 4.82 -4.86
C ALA A 705 -55.02 3.63 -5.84
N GLN A 706 -55.53 2.40 -5.66
CA GLN A 706 -56.30 1.73 -4.60
C GLN A 706 -56.41 0.22 -4.96
N GLY A 707 -56.68 -0.62 -3.95
CA GLY A 707 -57.30 -1.96 -4.09
C GLY A 707 -56.39 -3.09 -3.62
N GLY A 708 -56.65 -3.85 -2.55
CA GLY A 708 -57.85 -4.04 -1.74
C GLY A 708 -58.08 -5.55 -1.58
N ALA A 709 -57.78 -6.11 -0.41
CA ALA A 709 -58.32 -7.41 0.01
C ALA A 709 -58.27 -7.55 1.54
N THR A 710 -59.36 -8.10 2.05
CA THR A 710 -59.83 -8.24 3.43
C THR A 710 -59.07 -9.27 4.27
N GLN A 711 -59.03 -9.03 5.58
CA GLN A 711 -58.65 -9.96 6.65
C GLN A 711 -59.50 -11.25 6.69
N PRO A 712 -58.95 -12.33 7.28
CA PRO A 712 -59.56 -12.85 8.50
C PRO A 712 -58.56 -13.26 9.61
N THR A 713 -59.14 -13.57 10.75
CA THR A 713 -58.63 -13.79 12.12
C THR A 713 -57.90 -15.12 12.40
N ASP A 714 -57.18 -15.11 13.52
CA ASP A 714 -56.37 -16.15 14.19
C ASP A 714 -56.77 -17.63 14.04
N SER A 715 -55.79 -18.45 13.60
CA SER A 715 -55.26 -19.64 14.31
C SER A 715 -54.29 -20.43 13.40
N ALA A 716 -53.18 -20.91 13.99
CA ALA A 716 -52.13 -21.82 13.48
C ALA A 716 -50.83 -21.20 12.89
N ALA A 717 -49.70 -21.65 13.44
CA ALA A 717 -48.35 -21.41 12.94
C ALA A 717 -48.08 -22.16 11.61
N PRO A 718 -47.19 -21.62 10.75
CA PRO A 718 -46.05 -22.39 10.24
C PRO A 718 -44.76 -21.51 10.28
N SER A 719 -43.59 -21.93 10.80
CA SER A 719 -42.73 -23.03 10.37
C SER A 719 -42.52 -23.11 8.85
N SER A 720 -41.61 -22.30 8.30
CA SER A 720 -40.80 -22.74 7.16
C SER A 720 -39.55 -21.89 7.04
N THR A 721 -38.42 -22.42 7.51
CA THR A 721 -37.10 -21.97 7.10
C THR A 721 -36.93 -22.25 5.60
N SER A 722 -36.56 -21.26 4.79
CA SER A 722 -36.32 -21.44 3.35
C SER A 722 -35.18 -22.43 3.11
N ALA A 723 -35.32 -23.31 2.11
CA ALA A 723 -34.23 -24.21 1.73
C ALA A 723 -33.04 -23.40 1.18
N TRP A 724 -31.82 -23.82 1.53
CA TRP A 724 -30.62 -23.22 0.96
C TRP A 724 -30.58 -23.43 -0.57
N SER A 725 -30.11 -22.42 -1.30
CA SER A 725 -29.99 -22.44 -2.75
C SER A 725 -28.62 -21.91 -3.16
N PRO A 726 -27.89 -22.61 -4.04
CA PRO A 726 -26.56 -22.19 -4.48
C PRO A 726 -26.57 -20.90 -5.31
N THR A 727 -27.72 -20.49 -5.85
CA THR A 727 -27.84 -19.28 -6.67
C THR A 727 -28.38 -18.07 -5.92
N THR A 728 -28.81 -18.24 -4.66
CA THR A 728 -29.39 -17.16 -3.86
C THR A 728 -28.30 -16.47 -3.04
N ALA A 729 -28.24 -15.14 -3.12
CA ALA A 729 -27.36 -14.34 -2.27
C ALA A 729 -28.02 -14.08 -0.92
N TYR A 730 -27.37 -14.52 0.15
CA TYR A 730 -27.81 -14.35 1.53
C TYR A 730 -27.09 -13.14 2.13
N SER A 731 -27.64 -11.95 1.85
CA SER A 731 -26.92 -10.70 2.04
C SER A 731 -26.89 -10.16 3.48
N ALA A 732 -27.79 -10.64 4.34
CA ALA A 732 -27.83 -10.30 5.76
C ALA A 732 -27.18 -11.43 6.57
N ALA A 733 -26.33 -11.11 7.55
CA ALA A 733 -25.89 -12.08 8.54
C ALA A 733 -27.09 -12.59 9.36
N ASP A 734 -26.95 -13.79 9.90
CA ASP A 734 -27.97 -14.58 10.59
C ASP A 734 -29.21 -14.93 9.75
N THR A 735 -29.12 -14.87 8.41
CA THR A 735 -30.16 -15.42 7.52
C THR A 735 -30.23 -16.94 7.68
N ILE A 736 -31.42 -17.43 8.03
CA ILE A 736 -31.64 -18.83 8.40
C ILE A 736 -32.12 -19.62 7.18
N VAL A 737 -31.43 -20.72 6.87
CA VAL A 737 -31.78 -21.66 5.79
C VAL A 737 -31.84 -23.10 6.30
N SER A 738 -32.59 -23.96 5.62
CA SER A 738 -32.59 -25.41 5.84
C SER A 738 -31.75 -26.12 4.78
N HIS A 739 -30.87 -27.02 5.20
CA HIS A 739 -30.05 -27.84 4.31
C HIS A 739 -29.70 -29.18 4.96
N ASN A 740 -29.87 -30.29 4.23
CA ASN A 740 -29.59 -31.66 4.68
C ASN A 740 -30.20 -32.06 6.04
N GLY A 741 -31.40 -31.55 6.36
CA GLY A 741 -32.12 -31.87 7.60
C GLY A 741 -31.73 -31.03 8.82
N SER A 742 -30.74 -30.14 8.69
CA SER A 742 -30.31 -29.19 9.71
C SER A 742 -30.69 -27.76 9.33
N THR A 743 -30.70 -26.88 10.34
CA THR A 743 -30.95 -25.45 10.15
C THR A 743 -29.64 -24.69 10.34
N TRP A 744 -29.32 -23.81 9.41
CA TRP A 744 -28.06 -23.08 9.36
C TRP A 744 -28.32 -21.59 9.29
N LYS A 745 -27.46 -20.78 9.89
CA LYS A 745 -27.46 -19.33 9.75
C LYS A 745 -26.13 -18.86 9.17
N ASN A 746 -26.13 -17.94 8.22
CA ASN A 746 -24.88 -17.39 7.69
C ASN A 746 -24.29 -16.36 8.66
N LYS A 747 -22.98 -16.37 8.85
CA LYS A 747 -22.29 -15.40 9.72
C LYS A 747 -22.02 -14.08 9.01
N TRP A 748 -21.94 -14.11 7.68
CA TRP A 748 -21.77 -12.97 6.79
C TRP A 748 -22.31 -13.30 5.39
N TRP A 749 -22.22 -12.36 4.45
CA TRP A 749 -22.74 -12.53 3.08
C TRP A 749 -22.22 -13.82 2.43
N THR A 750 -23.10 -14.56 1.75
CA THR A 750 -22.72 -15.76 1.00
C THR A 750 -23.64 -16.04 -0.19
N GLN A 751 -23.09 -16.59 -1.27
CA GLN A 751 -23.81 -17.12 -2.43
C GLN A 751 -23.03 -18.32 -2.98
N GLY A 752 -23.68 -19.47 -3.14
CA GLY A 752 -23.05 -20.68 -3.70
C GLY A 752 -22.31 -21.57 -2.69
N GLU A 753 -21.89 -21.05 -1.55
CA GLU A 753 -21.19 -21.84 -0.51
C GLU A 753 -22.20 -22.69 0.28
N GLU A 754 -21.96 -24.00 0.38
CA GLU A 754 -22.92 -24.96 0.92
C GLU A 754 -22.87 -25.06 2.46
N PRO A 755 -24.02 -25.02 3.18
CA PRO A 755 -24.07 -25.18 4.62
C PRO A 755 -23.51 -26.53 5.09
N GLY A 756 -22.58 -26.49 6.05
CA GLY A 756 -21.83 -27.66 6.54
C GLY A 756 -20.49 -27.93 5.85
N ASN A 757 -20.25 -27.31 4.69
CA ASN A 757 -19.00 -27.42 3.92
C ASN A 757 -18.21 -26.10 3.87
N SER A 758 -18.76 -25.01 4.41
CA SER A 758 -18.11 -23.68 4.44
C SER A 758 -18.24 -23.02 5.83
N PRO A 759 -17.20 -22.31 6.31
CA PRO A 759 -17.22 -21.62 7.60
C PRO A 759 -18.20 -20.44 7.67
N VAL A 760 -18.74 -20.01 6.53
CA VAL A 760 -19.76 -18.96 6.46
C VAL A 760 -21.08 -19.39 7.10
N TRP A 761 -21.35 -20.69 7.22
CA TRP A 761 -22.57 -21.23 7.80
C TRP A 761 -22.34 -21.76 9.21
N GLU A 762 -23.22 -21.40 10.12
CA GLU A 762 -23.28 -21.89 11.49
C GLU A 762 -24.52 -22.78 11.67
N GLU A 763 -24.33 -24.02 12.10
CA GLU A 763 -25.45 -24.92 12.39
C GLU A 763 -26.15 -24.46 13.67
N MET A 764 -27.44 -24.18 13.60
CA MET A 764 -28.22 -23.81 14.77
C MET A 764 -28.66 -25.05 15.52
N ALA A 765 -28.33 -25.11 16.82
CA ALA A 765 -28.77 -26.20 17.69
C ALA A 765 -30.31 -26.25 17.76
N SER A 766 -30.89 -27.41 17.42
CA SER A 766 -32.33 -27.63 17.53
C SER A 766 -32.77 -27.55 18.99
N SER A 767 -33.60 -26.58 19.34
CA SER A 767 -34.28 -26.53 20.63
C SER A 767 -35.43 -27.53 20.67
N SER A 768 -35.10 -28.82 20.79
CA SER A 768 -35.99 -29.86 21.28
C SER A 768 -35.17 -30.89 22.04
N ALA A 769 -35.65 -31.22 23.25
CA ALA A 769 -34.97 -31.96 24.30
C ALA A 769 -34.18 -33.22 23.87
N ALA A 770 -33.01 -33.37 24.50
CA ALA A 770 -32.27 -34.61 24.79
C ALA A 770 -31.96 -35.59 23.65
N ALA A 771 -30.72 -35.49 23.13
CA ALA A 771 -29.93 -36.66 22.72
C ALA A 771 -28.55 -36.57 23.39
N THR A 772 -28.46 -37.08 24.60
CA THR A 772 -27.20 -37.24 25.34
C THR A 772 -26.36 -38.33 24.69
N GLY A 773 -25.48 -37.96 23.76
CA GLY A 773 -24.45 -38.84 23.20
C GLY A 773 -23.63 -38.18 22.08
N PRO A 774 -22.31 -38.47 21.98
CA PRO A 774 -21.47 -37.93 20.90
C PRO A 774 -21.85 -38.51 19.53
N GLN A 775 -21.96 -37.62 18.55
CA GLN A 775 -22.42 -37.90 17.18
C GLN A 775 -21.37 -38.70 16.39
N ALA A 776 -21.75 -39.51 15.40
CA ALA A 776 -20.79 -40.25 14.58
C ALA A 776 -19.91 -39.30 13.74
N TRP A 777 -18.62 -39.64 13.58
CA TRP A 777 -17.71 -38.87 12.72
C TRP A 777 -18.08 -38.97 11.23
N GLN A 778 -17.93 -37.88 10.49
CA GLN A 778 -18.27 -37.76 9.07
C GLN A 778 -17.15 -37.02 8.34
N SER A 779 -16.62 -37.61 7.26
CA SER A 779 -15.47 -37.07 6.51
C SER A 779 -15.75 -35.73 5.82
N GLY A 780 -17.00 -35.40 5.48
CA GLY A 780 -17.34 -34.12 4.87
C GLY A 780 -17.54 -32.98 5.87
N ARG A 781 -17.73 -33.29 7.16
CA ARG A 781 -18.19 -32.31 8.15
C ARG A 781 -17.02 -31.58 8.80
N ALA A 782 -17.08 -30.25 8.82
CA ALA A 782 -16.17 -29.43 9.59
C ALA A 782 -16.54 -29.43 11.08
N TYR A 783 -15.61 -29.80 11.94
CA TYR A 783 -15.73 -29.78 13.39
C TYR A 783 -15.06 -28.52 13.92
N ALA A 784 -15.84 -27.43 13.96
CA ALA A 784 -15.28 -26.09 14.05
C ALA A 784 -14.68 -25.69 15.41
N SER A 785 -14.92 -26.49 16.47
CA SER A 785 -14.52 -26.18 17.84
C SER A 785 -13.63 -27.28 18.41
N ALA A 786 -12.53 -26.89 19.06
CA ALA A 786 -11.77 -27.77 19.94
C ALA A 786 -12.69 -28.33 21.04
N GLY A 787 -12.58 -29.63 21.31
CA GLY A 787 -13.38 -30.32 22.31
C GLY A 787 -14.64 -31.00 21.79
N THR A 788 -14.86 -31.02 20.47
CA THR A 788 -16.01 -31.71 19.88
C THR A 788 -15.83 -33.22 19.98
N ILE A 789 -16.79 -33.92 20.60
CA ILE A 789 -16.72 -35.38 20.79
C ILE A 789 -17.55 -36.08 19.72
N VAL A 790 -16.91 -37.00 18.98
CA VAL A 790 -17.53 -37.84 17.97
C VAL A 790 -17.33 -39.33 18.27
N THR A 791 -18.17 -40.20 17.71
CA THR A 791 -17.97 -41.65 17.72
C THR A 791 -17.41 -42.13 16.38
N HIS A 792 -16.33 -42.91 16.41
CA HIS A 792 -15.76 -43.55 15.22
C HIS A 792 -15.12 -44.90 15.59
N ASN A 793 -15.40 -45.94 14.80
CA ASN A 793 -14.95 -47.32 15.04
C ASN A 793 -15.25 -47.86 16.47
N GLY A 794 -16.42 -47.51 17.01
CA GLY A 794 -16.86 -47.96 18.34
C GLY A 794 -16.20 -47.24 19.53
N LYS A 795 -15.38 -46.21 19.26
CA LYS A 795 -14.69 -45.39 20.26
C LYS A 795 -15.11 -43.93 20.18
N GLN A 796 -14.91 -43.19 21.26
CA GLN A 796 -15.15 -41.75 21.29
C GLN A 796 -13.84 -41.00 21.06
N TRP A 797 -13.92 -39.92 20.28
CA TRP A 797 -12.79 -39.11 19.89
C TRP A 797 -13.13 -37.65 20.08
N LYS A 798 -12.21 -36.89 20.65
CA LYS A 798 -12.36 -35.46 20.89
C LYS A 798 -11.41 -34.68 20.01
N SER A 799 -11.90 -33.65 19.34
CA SER A 799 -11.06 -32.78 18.51
C SER A 799 -10.18 -31.90 19.41
N LYS A 800 -8.91 -31.73 19.05
CA LYS A 800 -8.00 -30.81 19.76
C LYS A 800 -8.07 -29.39 19.21
N TRP A 801 -8.44 -29.24 17.94
CA TRP A 801 -8.68 -27.99 17.21
C TRP A 801 -9.63 -28.26 16.03
N TRP A 802 -9.84 -27.26 15.18
CA TRP A 802 -10.67 -27.38 13.97
C TRP A 802 -10.19 -28.53 13.06
N THR A 803 -11.11 -29.30 12.49
CA THR A 803 -10.79 -30.42 11.58
C THR A 803 -11.94 -30.67 10.60
N GLN A 804 -11.63 -31.03 9.36
CA GLN A 804 -12.58 -31.46 8.34
C GLN A 804 -11.93 -32.53 7.45
N GLY A 805 -12.49 -33.74 7.48
CA GLY A 805 -12.00 -34.86 6.67
C GLY A 805 -10.87 -35.67 7.28
N GLU A 806 -10.19 -35.19 8.33
CA GLU A 806 -9.20 -35.98 9.04
C GLU A 806 -9.86 -37.05 9.93
N GLU A 807 -9.46 -38.33 9.76
CA GLU A 807 -10.12 -39.48 10.39
C GLU A 807 -9.66 -39.71 11.85
N PRO A 808 -10.60 -39.88 12.82
CA PRO A 808 -10.27 -40.19 14.20
C PRO A 808 -9.53 -41.53 14.35
N GLY A 809 -8.42 -41.52 15.09
CA GLY A 809 -7.52 -42.67 15.23
C GLY A 809 -6.46 -42.79 14.14
N VAL A 810 -6.49 -41.93 13.12
CA VAL A 810 -5.43 -41.80 12.10
C VAL A 810 -4.72 -40.45 12.24
N ALA A 811 -5.49 -39.36 12.35
CA ALA A 811 -4.95 -38.01 12.43
C ALA A 811 -4.78 -37.51 13.87
N ALA A 812 -3.69 -36.77 14.13
CA ALA A 812 -3.31 -36.31 15.47
C ALA A 812 -4.26 -35.27 16.09
N VAL A 813 -5.16 -34.69 15.27
CA VAL A 813 -6.20 -33.75 15.70
C VAL A 813 -7.27 -34.40 16.59
N TRP A 814 -7.36 -35.74 16.60
CA TRP A 814 -8.27 -36.49 17.45
C TRP A 814 -7.54 -37.10 18.65
N GLU A 815 -8.09 -36.92 19.85
CA GLU A 815 -7.71 -37.67 21.06
C GLU A 815 -8.78 -38.70 21.39
N GLU A 816 -8.41 -39.95 21.64
CA GLU A 816 -9.35 -40.97 22.10
C GLU A 816 -9.82 -40.61 23.52
N VAL A 817 -11.14 -40.55 23.71
CA VAL A 817 -11.77 -40.35 25.02
C VAL A 817 -12.09 -41.74 25.58
N GLN A 818 -11.51 -42.10 26.74
CA GLN A 818 -11.75 -43.38 27.40
C GLN A 818 -13.22 -43.61 27.76
#